data_AF-A0A1E7F793-F1
#
_entry.id   AF-A0A1E7F793-F1
#
_cell.length_a   1.000
_cell.length_b   1.000
_cell.length_c   1.000
_cell.angle_alpha   90.00
_cell.angle_beta   90.00
_cell.angle_gamma   90.00
#
_symmetry.space_group_name_H-M   'P 1'
#
loop_
_entity.id
_entity.type
_entity.pdbx_description
1 polymer ?
#
loop_
_entity_poly.entity_id
_entity_poly.type
_entity_poly.pdbx_seq_one_letter_code
_entity_poly.pdbx_strand_id
1 'polypeptide(L)'
;MASCKYCNEVFESRNAVFRHLRSSISCYDLAIKSAEVKQNNNGNDNNSVIDFLRLEKRKVAIQFGYHISDNLNNDTTACCGNNVAAEIVVDTFFRALRDLYPSLSVEEGDEGETTFSLATAAKLRHPSLMQENTCSGWGDVIGINYKIGGPQLRDIDFKRVVCHMQDVISVTVAEKNNIGLLLFVKVLNIQTVMLSTKFHAEQSCTQRSYQYLIPLYWIDNSTETLEWVIDKATAKDDTSTSHESRTHTTTPPSLTRFKKILKLLESRDVTKISSSVVAVSSTGRFGDFWKKERRPFHNFCDPLLGSGGIASPSNENVWRSVDKACYDGFIIDSKNKDDAYVVTEFRGDGFLQQQVRRMVAAVIAISNGWLPEEFVQLATNMNISIETPIAPSSLLYFSEARFHFVDLSRQGLSLFETQHGNDSNASWLSSLQATMLKGSAQNLEKEDEWLNKLRDDTSPRILSTLEQIKLLGNPSVIGQSQPRKEEHESDDDLNTKEFTFSVAPNPYRKTLSLLHDICGENKEWPKTSDSISRVLRSHGGTLKEGDPNLLSILKSRTVLSKFQGHFFQCGSFTIVNPQIFKGRQLPTTNKQFPELVKAIFELESHICSKGVRSSLNQSCYLNDNPERSVASTHCMVNRNVEFTPHFLNGEGKNDAMTIVGLGDYIDGEFNVDGKSYNIRYEALQYDGWKQIHSTSHFQGEQFSLIWFTPETREDLAASIKEDTSFEDSNAMILIDKHSLSLPSYPRLSFRKKSTDALVINEILDTDGGCAYELPKMSWFENGFSLKAHDTVLDIGAHIGVFCRYALSVGCKKIIAFEPEVENLKLLEYNLKCSDISSDNEARETIDIYKYAVAHGEASLQNFVCARNRTDGTLNTWRHSLEKYSSYARSVNSPLSSRRFRSCCEKVRFFLGSVKIMWSSSSEYAVFSSPEENVSAIVALVGFASNKQRRIFQTAFLSESTMTLVQPRLN
;
A
#
# COMPACT_ATOMS: atom_id res chain seq x y z
N MET A 1 47.76 -23.26 6.09
CA MET A 1 47.59 -22.40 7.28
C MET A 1 47.95 -20.98 6.90
N ALA A 2 47.24 -19.99 7.45
CA ALA A 2 47.48 -18.56 7.22
C ALA A 2 47.91 -17.91 8.53
N SER A 3 48.89 -17.00 8.51
CA SER A 3 49.35 -16.30 9.72
C SER A 3 48.89 -14.85 9.77
N CYS A 4 48.65 -14.35 10.98
CA CYS A 4 48.42 -12.93 11.20
C CYS A 4 49.74 -12.16 11.03
N LYS A 5 49.78 -11.17 10.13
CA LYS A 5 51.01 -10.39 9.87
C LYS A 5 51.48 -9.55 11.07
N TYR A 6 50.61 -9.30 12.05
CA TYR A 6 50.89 -8.41 13.18
C TYR A 6 51.34 -9.15 14.43
N CYS A 7 50.81 -10.35 14.72
CA CYS A 7 51.20 -11.15 15.90
C CYS A 7 51.87 -12.49 15.54
N ASN A 8 51.96 -12.84 14.26
CA ASN A 8 52.50 -14.11 13.74
C ASN A 8 51.75 -15.38 14.20
N GLU A 9 50.60 -15.28 14.87
CA GLU A 9 49.76 -16.45 15.17
C GLU A 9 49.31 -17.15 13.88
N VAL A 10 49.28 -18.47 13.92
CA VAL A 10 48.97 -19.34 12.76
C VAL A 10 47.55 -19.86 12.89
N PHE A 11 46.79 -19.75 11.80
CA PHE A 11 45.38 -20.13 11.73
C PHE A 11 45.13 -21.13 10.61
N GLU A 12 44.10 -21.97 10.79
CA GLU A 12 43.73 -23.02 9.84
C GLU A 12 43.31 -22.47 8.47
N SER A 13 42.79 -21.24 8.40
CA SER A 13 42.33 -20.59 7.17
C SER A 13 42.49 -19.07 7.19
N ARG A 14 42.45 -18.43 6.02
CA ARG A 14 42.40 -16.96 5.90
C ARG A 14 41.20 -16.37 6.65
N ASN A 15 40.04 -17.04 6.64
CA ASN A 15 38.86 -16.61 7.40
C ASN A 15 39.09 -16.64 8.92
N ALA A 16 39.91 -17.56 9.43
CA ALA A 16 40.32 -17.57 10.82
C ALA A 16 41.29 -16.42 11.15
N VAL A 17 42.21 -16.06 10.25
CA VAL A 17 43.03 -14.85 10.37
C VAL A 17 42.15 -13.59 10.40
N PHE A 18 41.15 -13.48 9.53
CA PHE A 18 40.24 -12.33 9.53
C PHE A 18 39.41 -12.23 10.81
N ARG A 19 38.92 -13.36 11.33
CA ARG A 19 38.25 -13.37 12.64
C ARG A 19 39.19 -12.92 13.76
N HIS A 20 40.45 -13.35 13.73
CA HIS A 20 41.47 -12.91 14.67
C HIS A 20 41.79 -11.41 14.55
N LEU A 21 41.98 -10.90 13.33
CA LEU A 21 42.19 -9.47 13.07
C LEU A 21 41.04 -8.61 13.59
N ARG A 22 39.82 -9.13 13.63
CA ARG A 22 38.66 -8.44 14.22
C ARG A 22 38.57 -8.57 15.74
N SER A 23 39.06 -9.66 16.33
CA SER A 23 38.96 -9.90 17.78
C SER A 23 40.15 -9.40 18.59
N SER A 24 41.32 -9.20 17.97
CA SER A 24 42.55 -8.76 18.65
C SER A 24 42.75 -7.25 18.48
N ILE A 25 42.69 -6.49 19.59
CA ILE A 25 42.90 -5.02 19.63
C ILE A 25 44.18 -4.63 18.89
N SER A 26 45.29 -5.22 19.35
CA SER A 26 46.62 -4.86 18.86
C SER A 26 46.78 -5.14 17.37
N CYS A 27 46.21 -6.25 16.88
CA CYS A 27 46.30 -6.61 15.48
C CYS A 27 45.33 -5.81 14.60
N TYR A 28 44.15 -5.48 15.10
CA TYR A 28 43.19 -4.61 14.41
C TYR A 28 43.77 -3.20 14.22
N ASP A 29 44.26 -2.58 15.29
CA ASP A 29 44.82 -1.23 15.25
C ASP A 29 46.03 -1.15 14.32
N LEU A 30 46.91 -2.16 14.37
CA LEU A 30 48.04 -2.24 13.46
C LEU A 30 47.61 -2.48 12.00
N ALA A 31 46.50 -3.20 11.78
CA ALA A 31 45.94 -3.40 10.45
C ALA A 31 45.36 -2.12 9.85
N ILE A 32 44.62 -1.36 10.64
CA ILE A 32 44.06 -0.06 10.25
C ILE A 32 45.19 0.94 9.99
N LYS A 33 46.13 1.11 10.93
CA LYS A 33 47.30 2.01 10.74
C LYS A 33 48.13 1.64 9.50
N SER A 34 48.36 0.35 9.28
CA SER A 34 49.11 -0.12 8.09
C SER A 34 48.37 0.17 6.79
N ALA A 35 47.04 0.28 6.85
CA ALA A 35 46.21 0.53 5.68
C ALA A 35 46.05 2.04 5.42
N GLU A 36 45.93 2.87 6.46
CA GLU A 36 45.98 4.34 6.39
C GLU A 36 47.30 4.85 5.79
N VAL A 37 48.44 4.30 6.24
CA VAL A 37 49.78 4.64 5.70
C VAL A 37 49.90 4.28 4.21
N LYS A 38 49.15 3.29 3.73
CA LYS A 38 49.14 2.90 2.31
C LYS A 38 48.22 3.76 1.46
N GLN A 39 47.11 4.26 2.02
CA GLN A 39 46.23 5.20 1.32
C GLN A 39 46.92 6.53 1.03
N ASN A 40 47.73 7.04 1.97
CA ASN A 40 48.47 8.29 1.77
C ASN A 40 49.61 8.19 0.74
N ASN A 41 50.07 6.98 0.42
CA ASN A 41 51.23 6.77 -0.46
C ASN A 41 50.89 6.26 -1.87
N ASN A 42 49.67 5.77 -2.13
CA ASN A 42 49.27 5.26 -3.45
C ASN A 42 47.77 5.49 -3.68
N GLY A 43 47.45 6.62 -4.30
CA GLY A 43 46.08 7.13 -4.43
C GLY A 43 45.17 6.42 -5.42
N ASN A 44 45.26 5.11 -5.70
CA ASN A 44 44.24 4.50 -6.58
C ASN A 44 43.92 3.00 -6.58
N ASP A 45 44.46 2.10 -5.73
CA ASP A 45 44.13 0.65 -5.94
C ASP A 45 44.00 -0.27 -4.70
N ASN A 46 44.11 0.23 -3.47
CA ASN A 46 44.16 -0.63 -2.26
C ASN A 46 42.98 -0.50 -1.28
N ASN A 47 41.83 0.04 -1.67
CA ASN A 47 40.64 0.12 -0.79
C ASN A 47 40.09 -1.26 -0.38
N SER A 48 40.47 -2.36 -1.05
CA SER A 48 39.86 -3.66 -0.81
C SER A 48 40.14 -4.30 0.54
N VAL A 49 41.28 -4.03 1.17
CA VAL A 49 41.62 -4.66 2.46
C VAL A 49 41.01 -3.90 3.65
N ILE A 50 40.93 -2.56 3.57
CA ILE A 50 40.22 -1.73 4.57
C ILE A 50 38.73 -2.01 4.52
N ASP A 51 38.19 -2.16 3.31
CA ASP A 51 36.78 -2.47 3.13
C ASP A 51 36.36 -3.84 3.70
N PHE A 52 37.30 -4.78 3.85
CA PHE A 52 37.05 -6.08 4.49
C PHE A 52 37.21 -6.05 6.02
N LEU A 53 37.92 -5.04 6.56
CA LEU A 53 37.94 -4.70 7.99
C LEU A 53 36.71 -3.86 8.40
N ARG A 54 35.82 -3.52 7.46
CA ARG A 54 34.57 -2.78 7.72
C ARG A 54 33.82 -3.36 8.91
N LEU A 55 33.30 -2.41 9.69
CA LEU A 55 32.38 -2.61 10.78
C LEU A 55 31.36 -3.71 10.44
N GLU A 56 31.17 -4.65 11.36
CA GLU A 56 30.18 -5.71 11.25
C GLU A 56 28.79 -5.09 11.21
N LYS A 57 28.09 -5.25 10.07
CA LYS A 57 26.68 -4.91 9.97
C LYS A 57 25.91 -5.71 11.01
N ARG A 58 25.07 -5.04 11.78
CA ARG A 58 24.17 -5.65 12.76
C ARG A 58 22.77 -5.07 12.60
N LYS A 59 21.80 -5.83 13.07
CA LYS A 59 20.41 -5.41 13.15
C LYS A 59 19.88 -5.69 14.54
N VAL A 60 19.22 -4.71 15.13
CA VAL A 60 18.51 -4.86 16.40
C VAL A 60 17.05 -4.45 16.23
N ALA A 61 16.19 -5.07 17.01
CA ALA A 61 14.84 -4.62 17.26
C ALA A 61 14.77 -4.11 18.71
N ILE A 62 14.24 -2.90 18.90
CA ILE A 62 14.08 -2.29 20.21
C ILE A 62 12.60 -2.15 20.49
N GLN A 63 12.16 -2.71 21.62
CA GLN A 63 10.82 -2.52 22.15
C GLN A 63 10.84 -1.36 23.15
N PHE A 64 9.90 -0.42 22.99
CA PHE A 64 9.83 0.78 23.82
C PHE A 64 8.38 1.24 23.99
N GLY A 65 8.14 1.99 25.05
CA GLY A 65 6.88 2.68 25.31
C GLY A 65 7.08 4.18 25.42
N TYR A 66 6.00 4.94 25.24
CA TYR A 66 5.95 6.39 25.31
C TYR A 66 4.55 6.87 25.69
N HIS A 67 4.48 8.04 26.29
CA HIS A 67 3.22 8.73 26.58
C HIS A 67 3.23 10.14 26.01
N ILE A 68 2.13 10.48 25.35
CA ILE A 68 1.90 11.77 24.68
C ILE A 68 1.00 12.62 25.58
N SER A 69 1.30 13.91 25.69
CA SER A 69 0.45 14.83 26.46
C SER A 69 -0.85 15.12 25.73
N ASP A 70 -1.96 15.19 26.47
CA ASP A 70 -3.27 15.60 25.93
C ASP A 70 -3.35 17.10 25.60
N ASN A 71 -2.40 17.92 26.07
CA ASN A 71 -2.41 19.39 25.94
C ASN A 71 -1.88 19.92 24.59
N LEU A 72 -1.99 19.13 23.53
CA LEU A 72 -1.56 19.58 22.21
C LEU A 72 -2.53 20.61 21.67
N ASN A 73 -2.11 21.87 21.66
CA ASN A 73 -2.81 22.92 20.92
C ASN A 73 -2.92 22.49 19.44
N ASN A 74 -4.15 22.49 18.92
CA ASN A 74 -4.48 22.02 17.57
C ASN A 74 -3.70 22.70 16.41
N ASP A 75 -2.93 23.76 16.69
CA ASP A 75 -2.20 24.56 15.70
C ASP A 75 -0.79 24.06 15.37
N THR A 76 -0.22 23.12 16.13
CA THR A 76 1.11 22.57 15.78
C THR A 76 0.99 21.46 14.74
N THR A 77 1.06 21.87 13.48
CA THR A 77 1.20 20.97 12.33
C THR A 77 2.40 20.01 12.51
N ALA A 78 2.12 18.72 12.31
CA ALA A 78 2.96 17.72 11.62
C ALA A 78 3.87 16.74 12.39
N CYS A 79 4.08 16.83 13.71
CA CYS A 79 4.97 15.87 14.38
C CYS A 79 4.21 14.72 15.08
N CYS A 80 4.23 13.51 14.51
CA CYS A 80 3.64 12.32 15.14
C CYS A 80 4.47 11.91 16.37
N GLY A 81 3.88 11.91 17.57
CA GLY A 81 4.62 11.65 18.82
C GLY A 81 5.34 10.30 18.86
N ASN A 82 4.84 9.28 18.17
CA ASN A 82 5.50 7.99 17.99
C ASN A 82 6.83 8.09 17.21
N ASN A 83 6.90 8.94 16.17
CA ASN A 83 8.13 9.20 15.42
C ASN A 83 9.15 9.92 16.31
N VAL A 84 8.72 10.94 17.07
CA VAL A 84 9.61 11.67 17.98
C VAL A 84 10.16 10.74 19.06
N ALA A 85 9.33 9.88 19.64
CA ALA A 85 9.77 8.87 20.61
C ALA A 85 10.77 7.89 19.99
N ALA A 86 10.51 7.41 18.76
CA ALA A 86 11.41 6.53 18.04
C ALA A 86 12.78 7.20 17.76
N GLU A 87 12.80 8.46 17.33
CA GLU A 87 14.04 9.22 17.12
C GLU A 87 14.87 9.36 18.41
N ILE A 88 14.22 9.66 19.54
CA ILE A 88 14.88 9.70 20.85
C ILE A 88 15.49 8.34 21.19
N VAL A 89 14.76 7.24 20.98
CA VAL A 89 15.28 5.89 21.24
C VAL A 89 16.47 5.56 20.34
N VAL A 90 16.44 5.95 19.07
CA VAL A 90 17.55 5.72 18.12
C VAL A 90 18.80 6.50 18.53
N ASP A 91 18.66 7.80 18.78
CA ASP A 91 19.79 8.64 19.20
C ASP A 91 20.41 8.16 20.52
N THR A 92 19.57 7.86 21.51
CA THR A 92 20.03 7.35 22.81
C THR A 92 20.67 5.96 22.71
N PHE A 93 20.25 5.11 21.75
CA PHE A 93 20.89 3.82 21.51
C PHE A 93 22.33 3.99 21.04
N PHE A 94 22.55 4.84 20.03
CA PHE A 94 23.89 5.09 19.52
C PHE A 94 24.78 5.80 20.55
N ARG A 95 24.24 6.75 21.31
CA ARG A 95 24.95 7.38 22.42
C ARG A 95 25.34 6.37 23.51
N ALA A 96 24.42 5.49 23.92
CA ALA A 96 24.71 4.47 24.91
C ALA A 96 25.80 3.49 24.46
N LEU A 97 25.81 3.10 23.18
CA LEU A 97 26.90 2.27 22.65
C LEU A 97 28.25 3.00 22.70
N ARG A 98 28.31 4.28 22.32
CA ARG A 98 29.54 5.09 22.36
C ARG A 98 30.04 5.31 23.79
N ASP A 99 29.15 5.57 24.73
CA ASP A 99 29.50 5.87 26.13
C ASP A 99 29.98 4.60 26.87
N LEU A 100 29.27 3.48 26.71
CA LEU A 100 29.60 2.23 27.40
C LEU A 100 30.77 1.48 26.75
N TYR A 101 30.97 1.67 25.45
CA TYR A 101 31.98 0.97 24.66
C TYR A 101 32.78 1.94 23.78
N PRO A 102 33.57 2.86 24.38
CA PRO A 102 34.29 3.90 23.64
C PRO A 102 35.37 3.37 22.70
N SER A 103 35.78 2.11 22.88
CA SER A 103 36.71 1.41 21.98
C SER A 103 36.05 0.79 20.76
N LEU A 104 34.71 0.81 20.68
CA LEU A 104 33.96 0.33 19.52
C LEU A 104 33.70 1.49 18.56
N SER A 105 34.02 1.29 17.29
CA SER A 105 33.57 2.18 16.22
C SER A 105 32.14 1.79 15.87
N VAL A 106 31.20 2.72 16.06
CA VAL A 106 29.78 2.52 15.78
C VAL A 106 29.35 3.53 14.73
N GLU A 107 28.87 3.04 13.61
CA GLU A 107 28.29 3.86 12.54
C GLU A 107 26.80 3.55 12.42
N GLU A 108 26.02 4.59 12.14
CA GLU A 108 24.65 4.44 11.67
C GLU A 108 24.66 3.76 10.27
N GLY A 109 23.51 3.33 9.76
CA GLY A 109 23.41 2.55 8.52
C GLY A 109 24.11 3.14 7.28
N ASP A 110 24.11 2.40 6.16
CA ASP A 110 24.67 2.92 4.90
C ASP A 110 23.92 4.19 4.46
N GLU A 111 24.67 5.17 3.91
CA GLU A 111 24.11 6.38 3.29
C GLU A 111 23.06 5.97 2.23
N GLY A 112 21.77 6.23 2.51
CA GLY A 112 20.65 5.91 1.63
C GLY A 112 19.62 4.89 2.16
N GLU A 113 19.90 4.15 3.24
CA GLU A 113 18.87 3.38 3.96
C GLU A 113 18.29 4.21 5.12
N THR A 114 16.97 4.19 5.30
CA THR A 114 16.33 4.81 6.49
C THR A 114 16.97 4.26 7.76
N THR A 115 17.47 5.14 8.62
CA THR A 115 18.24 4.79 9.83
C THR A 115 17.49 3.80 10.74
N PHE A 116 16.16 3.85 10.73
CA PHE A 116 15.29 2.91 11.42
C PHE A 116 13.94 2.71 10.71
N SER A 117 13.21 1.68 11.13
CA SER A 117 11.82 1.42 10.75
C SER A 117 10.95 1.32 12.01
N LEU A 118 9.70 1.81 11.98
CA LEU A 118 8.79 1.85 13.14
C LEU A 118 7.49 1.08 12.86
N ALA A 119 7.05 0.22 13.78
CA ALA A 119 5.87 -0.63 13.58
C ALA A 119 4.56 0.17 13.40
N THR A 120 4.43 1.30 14.09
CA THR A 120 3.25 2.17 14.11
C THR A 120 3.29 3.32 13.08
N ALA A 121 4.43 3.53 12.40
CA ALA A 121 4.57 4.60 11.42
C ALA A 121 3.73 4.37 10.16
N ALA A 122 3.58 3.13 9.72
CA ALA A 122 2.83 2.72 8.52
C ALA A 122 3.11 3.52 7.21
N LYS A 123 4.25 4.23 7.13
CA LYS A 123 4.64 5.12 6.02
C LYS A 123 4.85 4.37 4.70
N LEU A 124 5.39 3.17 4.76
CA LEU A 124 5.64 2.28 3.61
C LEU A 124 4.46 1.35 3.30
N ARG A 125 3.36 1.42 4.06
CA ARG A 125 2.13 0.68 3.78
C ARG A 125 1.09 1.60 3.15
N HIS A 126 0.42 2.38 3.98
CA HIS A 126 -0.66 3.27 3.56
C HIS A 126 -0.91 4.31 4.66
N PRO A 127 -1.07 5.61 4.32
CA PRO A 127 -1.29 6.67 5.31
C PRO A 127 -2.50 6.42 6.24
N SER A 128 -3.53 5.73 5.74
CA SER A 128 -4.70 5.40 6.57
C SER A 128 -4.41 4.48 7.75
N LEU A 129 -3.26 3.79 7.75
CA LEU A 129 -2.86 2.84 8.80
C LEU A 129 -1.94 3.45 9.85
N MET A 130 -1.65 4.75 9.75
CA MET A 130 -0.82 5.44 10.72
C MET A 130 -1.52 5.50 12.07
N GLN A 131 -0.75 5.33 13.14
CA GLN A 131 -1.25 5.59 14.49
C GLN A 131 -1.62 7.06 14.64
N GLU A 132 -2.71 7.31 15.38
CA GLU A 132 -3.16 8.67 15.70
C GLU A 132 -2.10 9.42 16.53
N ASN A 133 -1.92 10.71 16.25
CA ASN A 133 -0.90 11.55 16.90
C ASN A 133 -1.06 11.68 18.41
N THR A 134 -2.27 11.46 18.94
CA THR A 134 -2.61 11.54 20.37
C THR A 134 -2.49 10.18 21.07
N CYS A 135 -2.18 9.11 20.35
CA CYS A 135 -2.19 7.76 20.89
C CYS A 135 -0.84 7.44 21.54
N SER A 136 -0.84 7.05 22.82
CA SER A 136 0.36 6.59 23.53
C SER A 136 0.77 5.17 23.09
N GLY A 137 1.95 4.70 23.49
CA GLY A 137 2.43 3.36 23.15
C GLY A 137 3.04 2.64 24.35
N TRP A 138 2.63 1.41 24.60
CA TRP A 138 3.21 0.52 25.61
C TRP A 138 4.41 -0.24 25.06
N GLY A 139 4.23 -0.94 23.94
CA GLY A 139 5.21 -1.89 23.38
C GLY A 139 5.43 -1.71 21.89
N ASP A 140 5.70 -0.48 21.46
CA ASP A 140 6.08 -0.17 20.09
C ASP A 140 7.48 -0.72 19.77
N VAL A 141 7.77 -0.89 18.48
CA VAL A 141 8.96 -1.59 18.02
C VAL A 141 9.63 -0.83 16.89
N ILE A 142 10.91 -0.52 17.08
CA ILE A 142 11.78 -0.05 16.01
C ILE A 142 12.78 -1.14 15.58
N GLY A 143 13.11 -1.16 14.30
CA GLY A 143 14.23 -1.93 13.75
C GLY A 143 15.35 -0.98 13.31
N ILE A 144 16.57 -1.19 13.81
CA ILE A 144 17.75 -0.37 13.51
C ILE A 144 18.79 -1.22 12.79
N ASN A 145 19.30 -0.69 11.68
CA ASN A 145 20.51 -1.18 11.03
C ASN A 145 21.69 -0.33 11.50
N TYR A 146 22.78 -0.97 11.92
CA TYR A 146 23.99 -0.26 12.31
C TYR A 146 25.22 -1.09 11.96
N LYS A 147 26.39 -0.46 11.98
CA LYS A 147 27.66 -1.17 11.86
C LYS A 147 28.47 -0.97 13.12
N ILE A 148 29.12 -2.04 13.57
CA ILE A 148 29.98 -1.98 14.75
C ILE A 148 31.29 -2.72 14.51
N GLY A 149 32.41 -2.16 14.97
CA GLY A 149 33.74 -2.75 14.83
C GLY A 149 34.55 -2.58 16.10
N GLY A 150 35.43 -3.54 16.35
CA GLY A 150 36.34 -3.50 17.49
C GLY A 150 36.52 -4.87 18.17
N PRO A 151 37.45 -4.95 19.13
CA PRO A 151 37.89 -6.19 19.77
C PRO A 151 36.81 -6.92 20.60
N GLN A 152 35.83 -6.19 21.14
CA GLN A 152 34.86 -6.69 22.13
C GLN A 152 33.48 -6.95 21.52
N LEU A 153 33.41 -7.19 20.21
CA LEU A 153 32.17 -7.33 19.46
C LEU A 153 31.18 -8.40 19.99
N ARG A 154 31.65 -9.45 20.68
CA ARG A 154 30.81 -10.60 21.04
C ARG A 154 29.96 -10.40 22.30
N ASP A 155 30.28 -9.41 23.13
CA ASP A 155 29.73 -9.29 24.48
C ASP A 155 29.07 -7.91 24.71
N ILE A 156 28.22 -7.46 23.78
CA ILE A 156 27.36 -6.29 24.06
C ILE A 156 26.30 -6.72 25.07
N ASP A 157 26.40 -6.17 26.27
CA ASP A 157 25.42 -6.36 27.33
C ASP A 157 24.26 -5.39 27.11
N PHE A 158 23.26 -5.83 26.34
CA PHE A 158 22.08 -5.02 26.05
C PHE A 158 21.30 -4.62 27.31
N LYS A 159 21.43 -5.34 28.43
CA LYS A 159 20.79 -4.92 29.69
C LYS A 159 21.44 -3.63 30.21
N ARG A 160 22.77 -3.54 30.16
CA ARG A 160 23.51 -2.30 30.50
C ARG A 160 23.20 -1.18 29.52
N VAL A 161 23.11 -1.49 28.22
CA VAL A 161 22.71 -0.50 27.20
C VAL A 161 21.32 0.06 27.50
N VAL A 162 20.32 -0.79 27.80
CA VAL A 162 18.97 -0.32 28.16
C VAL A 162 18.98 0.57 29.41
N CYS A 163 19.72 0.20 30.46
CA CYS A 163 19.85 1.03 31.66
C CYS A 163 20.43 2.42 31.33
N HIS A 164 21.53 2.48 30.57
CA HIS A 164 22.16 3.74 30.18
C HIS A 164 21.27 4.57 29.25
N MET A 165 20.58 3.92 28.30
CA MET A 165 19.59 4.60 27.46
C MET A 165 18.51 5.27 28.31
N GLN A 166 18.00 4.59 29.35
CA GLN A 166 16.96 5.16 30.20
C GLN A 166 17.40 6.42 30.95
N ASP A 167 18.66 6.47 31.40
CA ASP A 167 19.24 7.65 32.04
C ASP A 167 19.32 8.84 31.07
N VAL A 168 19.83 8.59 29.86
CA VAL A 168 19.95 9.62 28.81
C VAL A 168 18.59 10.09 28.30
N ILE A 169 17.63 9.16 28.13
CA ILE A 169 16.27 9.48 27.67
C ILE A 169 15.59 10.41 28.67
N SER A 170 15.74 10.17 29.97
CA SER A 170 15.10 11.00 31.01
C SER A 170 15.55 12.46 30.92
N VAL A 171 16.84 12.70 30.63
CA VAL A 171 17.40 14.04 30.39
C VAL A 171 16.90 14.62 29.06
N THR A 172 16.98 13.85 27.98
CA THR A 172 16.61 14.28 26.62
C THR A 172 15.13 14.65 26.53
N VAL A 173 14.26 13.87 27.18
CA VAL A 173 12.83 14.16 27.28
C VAL A 173 12.63 15.42 28.10
N ALA A 174 13.29 15.61 29.24
CA ALA A 174 13.18 16.85 30.01
C ALA A 174 13.60 18.10 29.20
N GLU A 175 14.64 18.01 28.37
CA GLU A 175 15.07 19.08 27.46
C GLU A 175 14.05 19.35 26.34
N LYS A 176 13.52 18.28 25.73
CA LYS A 176 12.53 18.34 24.64
C LYS A 176 11.09 18.60 25.14
N ASN A 177 10.80 18.43 26.42
CA ASN A 177 9.47 18.70 27.00
C ASN A 177 9.05 20.17 26.86
N ASN A 178 10.01 21.07 26.59
CA ASN A 178 9.71 22.45 26.17
C ASN A 178 8.90 22.53 24.85
N ILE A 179 8.82 21.42 24.08
CA ILE A 179 8.06 21.29 22.83
C ILE A 179 6.64 20.68 23.11
N GLY A 180 6.35 20.26 24.36
CA GLY A 180 4.99 19.92 24.82
C GLY A 180 4.37 18.62 24.29
N LEU A 181 5.07 17.82 23.48
CA LEU A 181 4.51 16.64 22.81
C LEU A 181 4.60 15.34 23.64
N LEU A 182 5.77 15.04 24.20
CA LEU A 182 6.03 13.77 24.92
C LEU A 182 6.13 14.03 26.41
N LEU A 183 5.59 13.13 27.24
CA LEU A 183 5.74 13.21 28.70
C LEU A 183 6.84 12.28 29.20
N PHE A 184 6.96 11.09 28.61
CA PHE A 184 8.02 10.13 28.94
C PHE A 184 8.23 9.12 27.80
N VAL A 185 9.42 8.53 27.76
CA VAL A 185 9.80 7.40 26.90
C VAL A 185 10.53 6.37 27.76
N LYS A 186 10.25 5.07 27.56
CA LYS A 186 10.93 3.98 28.26
C LYS A 186 11.34 2.88 27.29
N VAL A 187 12.60 2.47 27.36
CA VAL A 187 13.08 1.31 26.60
C VAL A 187 12.84 0.05 27.42
N LEU A 188 12.18 -0.94 26.82
CA LEU A 188 11.78 -2.17 27.50
C LEU A 188 12.75 -3.30 27.21
N ASN A 189 13.14 -3.45 25.94
CA ASN A 189 13.98 -4.56 25.53
C ASN A 189 14.74 -4.24 24.24
N ILE A 190 15.91 -4.84 24.07
CA ILE A 190 16.69 -4.82 22.83
C ILE A 190 17.01 -6.26 22.47
N GLN A 191 16.68 -6.63 21.23
CA GLN A 191 16.99 -7.95 20.71
C GLN A 191 17.78 -7.85 19.40
N THR A 192 18.83 -8.66 19.28
CA THR A 192 19.53 -8.85 18.01
C THR A 192 18.67 -9.65 17.04
N VAL A 193 18.59 -9.16 15.81
CA VAL A 193 17.86 -9.81 14.71
C VAL A 193 18.88 -10.32 13.70
N MET A 194 18.70 -11.55 13.21
CA MET A 194 19.65 -12.13 12.26
C MET A 194 19.71 -11.29 10.98
N LEU A 195 20.92 -10.97 10.50
CA LEU A 195 21.12 -10.18 9.27
C LEU A 195 20.49 -10.81 8.03
N SER A 196 20.39 -12.14 7.99
CA SER A 196 19.71 -12.88 6.93
C SER A 196 18.22 -12.57 6.85
N THR A 197 17.63 -12.06 7.94
CA THR A 197 16.21 -11.72 7.99
C THR A 197 15.99 -10.32 7.40
N LYS A 198 14.97 -10.21 6.55
CA LYS A 198 14.49 -8.94 6.00
C LYS A 198 13.62 -8.19 7.02
N PHE A 199 14.01 -8.23 8.30
CA PHE A 199 13.24 -7.59 9.34
C PHE A 199 13.19 -6.08 9.11
N HIS A 200 11.98 -5.57 9.06
CA HIS A 200 11.63 -4.16 8.91
C HIS A 200 10.40 -3.97 9.78
N ALA A 201 10.48 -3.21 10.88
CA ALA A 201 9.44 -3.19 11.91
C ALA A 201 8.07 -2.85 11.32
N GLU A 202 8.00 -1.91 10.38
CA GLU A 202 6.73 -1.57 9.72
C GLU A 202 6.20 -2.68 8.80
N GLN A 203 6.96 -3.09 7.77
CA GLN A 203 6.52 -4.05 6.76
C GLN A 203 6.43 -5.49 7.28
N SER A 204 7.23 -5.84 8.28
CA SER A 204 7.23 -7.17 8.90
C SER A 204 6.16 -7.34 9.98
N CYS A 205 5.57 -6.24 10.48
CA CYS A 205 4.52 -6.28 11.51
C CYS A 205 3.22 -6.86 10.95
N THR A 206 2.94 -8.12 11.27
CA THR A 206 1.80 -8.86 10.74
C THR A 206 0.50 -8.62 11.50
N GLN A 207 0.57 -8.26 12.79
CA GLN A 207 -0.59 -7.88 13.59
C GLN A 207 -0.23 -6.75 14.54
N ARG A 208 -1.23 -5.92 14.83
CA ARG A 208 -1.17 -4.82 15.80
C ARG A 208 -2.24 -5.06 16.87
N SER A 209 -1.90 -4.76 18.11
CA SER A 209 -2.84 -4.77 19.22
C SER A 209 -2.91 -3.39 19.87
N TYR A 210 -4.12 -2.91 20.11
CA TYR A 210 -4.41 -1.69 20.85
C TYR A 210 -5.19 -2.03 22.10
N GLN A 211 -4.96 -1.26 23.16
CA GLN A 211 -5.74 -1.36 24.38
C GLN A 211 -6.44 -0.03 24.68
N TYR A 212 -7.69 -0.11 25.11
CA TYR A 212 -8.50 1.04 25.51
C TYR A 212 -8.98 0.83 26.94
N LEU A 213 -8.77 1.84 27.79
CA LEU A 213 -9.22 1.86 29.17
C LEU A 213 -10.64 2.43 29.22
N ILE A 214 -11.65 1.58 29.39
CA ILE A 214 -13.06 2.02 29.42
C ILE A 214 -13.49 2.22 30.87
N PRO A 215 -13.87 3.44 31.30
CA PRO A 215 -14.47 3.63 32.61
C PRO A 215 -15.67 2.71 32.81
N LEU A 216 -15.74 2.03 33.96
CA LEU A 216 -16.78 1.04 34.22
C LEU A 216 -18.18 1.65 34.13
N TYR A 217 -18.31 2.91 34.57
CA TYR A 217 -19.56 3.67 34.54
C TYR A 217 -20.07 3.96 33.10
N TRP A 218 -19.24 3.80 32.07
CA TRP A 218 -19.71 3.84 30.68
C TRP A 218 -20.50 2.59 30.28
N ILE A 219 -20.35 1.50 31.03
CA ILE A 219 -20.99 0.20 30.78
C ILE A 219 -22.08 -0.07 31.82
N ASP A 220 -21.79 0.20 33.09
CA ASP A 220 -22.67 -0.10 34.23
C ASP A 220 -22.31 0.77 35.45
N ASN A 221 -23.33 1.42 36.02
CA ASN A 221 -23.20 2.29 37.20
C ASN A 221 -23.61 1.58 38.51
N SER A 222 -23.91 0.28 38.46
CA SER A 222 -24.32 -0.47 39.65
C SER A 222 -23.13 -0.69 40.59
N THR A 223 -23.40 -0.48 41.89
CA THR A 223 -22.42 -0.75 42.95
C THR A 223 -22.02 -2.22 43.00
N GLU A 224 -22.95 -3.14 42.70
CA GLU A 224 -22.68 -4.59 42.63
C GLU A 224 -21.60 -4.92 41.58
N THR A 225 -21.69 -4.33 40.38
CA THR A 225 -20.69 -4.56 39.33
C THR A 225 -19.34 -3.94 39.72
N LEU A 226 -19.34 -2.76 40.35
CA LEU A 226 -18.12 -2.12 40.84
C LEU A 226 -17.43 -2.97 41.91
N GLU A 227 -18.15 -3.42 42.93
CA GLU A 227 -17.64 -4.32 43.98
C GLU A 227 -17.06 -5.60 43.38
N TRP A 228 -17.78 -6.22 42.42
CA TRP A 228 -17.29 -7.41 41.74
C TRP A 228 -15.99 -7.15 40.96
N VAL A 229 -15.88 -5.99 40.31
CA VAL A 229 -14.65 -5.60 39.58
C VAL A 229 -13.49 -5.37 40.54
N ILE A 230 -13.74 -4.71 41.67
CA ILE A 230 -12.73 -4.46 42.71
C ILE A 230 -12.20 -5.80 43.26
N ASP A 231 -13.09 -6.73 43.59
CA ASP A 231 -12.73 -8.08 44.05
C ASP A 231 -11.90 -8.83 43.01
N LYS A 232 -12.23 -8.70 41.72
CA LYS A 232 -11.49 -9.37 40.64
C LYS A 232 -10.13 -8.75 40.35
N ALA A 233 -10.02 -7.42 40.43
CA ALA A 233 -8.76 -6.73 40.22
C ALA A 233 -7.76 -7.05 41.35
N THR A 234 -8.23 -7.03 42.60
CA THR A 234 -7.41 -7.33 43.79
C THR A 234 -7.01 -8.80 43.89
N ALA A 235 -7.88 -9.73 43.51
CA ALA A 235 -7.58 -11.17 43.55
C ALA A 235 -6.49 -11.64 42.55
N LYS A 236 -6.01 -10.77 41.66
CA LYS A 236 -4.96 -11.08 40.67
C LYS A 236 -3.54 -10.89 41.25
N ASP A 237 -3.39 -10.10 42.32
CA ASP A 237 -2.10 -9.82 42.97
C ASP A 237 -1.71 -10.91 43.99
N ASP A 238 -2.69 -11.56 44.64
CA ASP A 238 -2.46 -12.65 45.58
C ASP A 238 -2.30 -14.00 44.87
N THR A 239 -1.14 -14.22 44.26
CA THR A 239 -0.76 -15.51 43.64
C THR A 239 -0.25 -16.56 44.63
N SER A 240 -0.25 -16.26 45.93
CA SER A 240 0.26 -17.15 46.97
C SER A 240 -0.62 -17.13 48.23
N THR A 241 -1.68 -17.95 48.28
CA THR A 241 -2.06 -18.84 49.42
C THR A 241 -3.54 -19.25 49.40
N SER A 242 -3.77 -20.54 49.72
CA SER A 242 -5.03 -21.23 50.07
C SER A 242 -6.18 -21.30 49.05
N HIS A 243 -6.48 -22.54 48.64
CA HIS A 243 -7.52 -22.94 47.70
C HIS A 243 -8.95 -22.99 48.30
N GLU A 244 -9.15 -22.55 49.54
CA GLU A 244 -10.39 -22.78 50.26
C GLU A 244 -11.24 -21.49 50.33
N SER A 245 -12.43 -21.54 49.75
CA SER A 245 -13.48 -20.51 49.76
C SER A 245 -13.34 -19.33 48.76
N ARG A 246 -13.07 -19.60 47.48
CA ARG A 246 -13.54 -18.68 46.41
C ARG A 246 -15.03 -18.92 46.18
N THR A 247 -15.88 -18.10 46.81
CA THR A 247 -17.29 -18.02 46.45
C THR A 247 -17.38 -17.71 44.95
N HIS A 248 -18.06 -18.57 44.19
CA HIS A 248 -18.25 -18.41 42.76
C HIS A 248 -19.20 -17.23 42.47
N THR A 249 -18.71 -16.00 42.59
CA THR A 249 -19.49 -14.83 42.15
C THR A 249 -19.56 -14.85 40.63
N THR A 250 -20.78 -15.04 40.11
CA THR A 250 -21.08 -15.00 38.69
C THR A 250 -20.73 -13.64 38.12
N THR A 251 -20.18 -13.60 36.90
CA THR A 251 -19.88 -12.33 36.21
C THR A 251 -21.16 -11.50 36.04
N PRO A 252 -21.13 -10.19 36.36
CA PRO A 252 -22.28 -9.31 36.20
C PRO A 252 -22.91 -9.41 34.80
N PRO A 253 -24.25 -9.35 34.68
CA PRO A 253 -24.94 -9.45 33.39
C PRO A 253 -24.50 -8.40 32.38
N SER A 254 -24.23 -7.16 32.84
CA SER A 254 -23.73 -6.05 32.03
C SER A 254 -22.39 -6.38 31.38
N LEU A 255 -21.42 -6.88 32.15
CA LEU A 255 -20.11 -7.31 31.64
C LEU A 255 -20.20 -8.54 30.72
N THR A 256 -21.13 -9.44 31.00
CA THR A 256 -21.40 -10.59 30.12
C THR A 256 -21.96 -10.14 28.76
N ARG A 257 -22.90 -9.19 28.76
CA ARG A 257 -23.42 -8.55 27.55
C ARG A 257 -22.34 -7.78 26.81
N PHE A 258 -21.54 -6.98 27.52
CA PHE A 258 -20.42 -6.23 26.96
C PHE A 258 -19.42 -7.16 26.25
N LYS A 259 -19.07 -8.30 26.87
CA LYS A 259 -18.24 -9.34 26.25
C LYS A 259 -18.82 -9.91 24.96
N LYS A 260 -20.14 -10.17 24.95
CA LYS A 260 -20.85 -10.67 23.77
C LYS A 260 -20.79 -9.65 22.63
N ILE A 261 -20.95 -8.36 22.94
CA ILE A 261 -20.97 -7.28 21.95
C ILE A 261 -19.57 -7.05 21.37
N LEU A 262 -18.51 -7.10 22.20
CA LEU A 262 -17.13 -7.04 21.70
C LEU A 262 -16.86 -8.10 20.63
N LYS A 263 -17.39 -9.32 20.79
CA LYS A 263 -17.25 -10.39 19.79
C LYS A 263 -17.93 -10.10 18.45
N LEU A 264 -18.89 -9.17 18.37
CA LEU A 264 -19.52 -8.78 17.10
C LEU A 264 -18.55 -8.04 16.16
N LEU A 265 -17.49 -7.47 16.73
CA LEU A 265 -16.43 -6.79 15.99
C LEU A 265 -15.44 -7.76 15.34
N GLU A 266 -15.30 -8.97 15.89
CA GLU A 266 -14.34 -9.95 15.39
C GLU A 266 -14.68 -10.39 13.96
N SER A 267 -13.65 -10.55 13.14
CA SER A 267 -13.77 -11.15 11.83
C SER A 267 -14.10 -12.64 11.96
N ARG A 268 -15.06 -13.09 11.14
CA ARG A 268 -15.48 -14.49 11.11
C ARG A 268 -14.38 -15.37 10.54
N ASP A 269 -14.39 -16.63 10.92
CA ASP A 269 -13.53 -17.64 10.33
C ASP A 269 -14.15 -18.13 9.02
N VAL A 270 -13.53 -17.76 7.88
CA VAL A 270 -14.01 -18.11 6.54
C VAL A 270 -14.09 -19.62 6.30
N THR A 271 -13.37 -20.43 7.07
CA THR A 271 -13.46 -21.89 6.99
C THR A 271 -14.73 -22.45 7.61
N LYS A 272 -15.43 -21.67 8.45
CA LYS A 272 -16.67 -22.02 9.13
C LYS A 272 -17.91 -21.40 8.49
N ILE A 273 -17.75 -20.49 7.53
CA ILE A 273 -18.86 -19.85 6.84
C ILE A 273 -19.41 -20.82 5.80
N SER A 274 -20.73 -21.01 5.77
CA SER A 274 -21.38 -21.83 4.74
C SER A 274 -21.16 -21.22 3.35
N SER A 275 -21.13 -22.05 2.32
CA SER A 275 -20.75 -21.68 0.94
C SER A 275 -21.60 -20.61 0.26
N SER A 276 -22.68 -20.11 0.90
CA SER A 276 -23.59 -19.12 0.33
C SER A 276 -23.13 -17.66 0.49
N VAL A 277 -22.15 -17.37 1.35
CA VAL A 277 -21.65 -15.99 1.56
C VAL A 277 -20.25 -15.84 0.99
N VAL A 278 -20.09 -14.89 0.06
CA VAL A 278 -18.79 -14.52 -0.51
C VAL A 278 -17.94 -13.80 0.54
N ALA A 279 -17.12 -14.55 1.28
CA ALA A 279 -16.17 -14.00 2.23
C ALA A 279 -14.81 -13.74 1.56
N VAL A 280 -14.28 -12.53 1.73
CA VAL A 280 -12.92 -12.19 1.28
C VAL A 280 -11.94 -12.57 2.40
N SER A 281 -11.07 -13.55 2.14
CA SER A 281 -10.03 -13.97 3.11
C SER A 281 -8.93 -12.91 3.27
N SER A 282 -8.33 -12.83 4.46
CA SER A 282 -7.23 -11.92 4.74
C SER A 282 -5.99 -12.22 3.89
N THR A 283 -5.34 -11.17 3.37
CA THR A 283 -4.12 -11.28 2.56
C THR A 283 -2.93 -11.46 3.48
N GLY A 284 -2.73 -12.69 3.95
CA GLY A 284 -1.58 -13.08 4.76
C GLY A 284 -1.43 -14.59 4.69
N ARG A 285 -0.20 -15.10 4.56
CA ARG A 285 0.04 -16.56 4.47
C ARG A 285 0.30 -17.22 5.83
N PHE A 286 0.12 -16.50 6.94
CA PHE A 286 0.79 -16.85 8.21
C PHE A 286 -0.18 -16.84 9.40
N GLY A 287 0.00 -17.80 10.29
CA GLY A 287 -0.87 -18.04 11.46
C GLY A 287 -2.26 -18.56 11.09
N ASP A 288 -3.22 -18.46 12.02
CA ASP A 288 -4.64 -18.70 11.74
C ASP A 288 -5.34 -17.46 11.13
N PHE A 289 -4.60 -16.36 11.00
CA PHE A 289 -5.18 -15.08 10.59
C PHE A 289 -5.67 -15.08 9.13
N TRP A 290 -5.07 -15.88 8.24
CA TRP A 290 -5.55 -16.07 6.86
C TRP A 290 -6.98 -16.64 6.79
N LYS A 291 -7.43 -17.30 7.87
CA LYS A 291 -8.79 -17.80 8.02
C LYS A 291 -9.78 -16.70 8.40
N LYS A 292 -9.33 -15.49 8.73
CA LYS A 292 -10.22 -14.39 9.10
C LYS A 292 -10.75 -13.69 7.86
N GLU A 293 -12.04 -13.35 7.91
CA GLU A 293 -12.72 -12.54 6.90
C GLU A 293 -12.21 -11.08 6.95
N ARG A 294 -11.99 -10.47 5.79
CA ARG A 294 -11.80 -9.02 5.66
C ARG A 294 -13.16 -8.36 5.51
N ARG A 295 -13.43 -7.37 6.36
CA ARG A 295 -14.64 -6.55 6.31
C ARG A 295 -14.24 -5.12 5.91
N PRO A 296 -15.06 -4.39 5.14
CA PRO A 296 -14.78 -2.99 4.85
C PRO A 296 -15.15 -2.15 6.08
N PHE A 297 -14.13 -1.56 6.71
CA PHE A 297 -14.27 -0.68 7.87
C PHE A 297 -14.28 0.80 7.46
N HIS A 298 -14.80 1.13 6.26
CA HIS A 298 -14.85 2.51 5.76
C HIS A 298 -15.63 3.45 6.68
N ASN A 299 -16.72 2.99 7.28
CA ASN A 299 -17.48 3.80 8.23
C ASN A 299 -16.78 3.92 9.60
N PHE A 300 -15.83 3.04 9.92
CA PHE A 300 -15.04 3.05 11.16
C PHE A 300 -13.65 3.66 10.91
N CYS A 301 -13.55 4.76 10.18
CA CYS A 301 -12.27 5.46 10.04
C CYS A 301 -12.47 6.97 10.09
N ASP A 302 -11.35 7.71 10.15
CA ASP A 302 -11.37 9.17 10.09
C ASP A 302 -12.06 9.66 8.80
N PRO A 303 -13.17 10.43 8.89
CA PRO A 303 -13.86 10.98 7.73
C PRO A 303 -12.96 11.84 6.84
N LEU A 304 -11.88 12.42 7.38
CA LEU A 304 -10.90 13.19 6.61
C LEU A 304 -10.14 12.32 5.60
N LEU A 305 -10.01 11.01 5.84
CA LEU A 305 -9.51 10.05 4.85
C LEU A 305 -10.48 9.93 3.65
N GLY A 306 -11.72 10.41 3.77
CA GLY A 306 -12.67 10.49 2.67
C GLY A 306 -12.21 11.42 1.55
N SER A 307 -11.61 12.57 1.88
CA SER A 307 -11.24 13.62 0.93
C SER A 307 -10.27 13.20 -0.21
N GLY A 308 -9.64 12.03 -0.10
CA GLY A 308 -8.80 11.41 -1.14
C GLY A 308 -9.26 10.03 -1.60
N GLY A 309 -10.51 9.63 -1.35
CA GLY A 309 -11.01 8.29 -1.68
C GLY A 309 -10.45 7.16 -0.82
N ILE A 310 -9.72 7.49 0.25
CA ILE A 310 -9.04 6.51 1.11
C ILE A 310 -10.05 5.75 1.97
N ALA A 311 -11.08 6.44 2.45
CA ALA A 311 -12.18 5.86 3.22
C ALA A 311 -13.27 5.18 2.35
N SER A 312 -13.03 4.85 1.08
CA SER A 312 -14.04 4.17 0.25
C SER A 312 -13.99 2.64 0.43
N PRO A 313 -15.13 1.93 0.47
CA PRO A 313 -15.19 0.46 0.35
C PRO A 313 -14.58 -0.08 -0.95
N SER A 314 -14.38 0.74 -1.97
CA SER A 314 -13.64 0.36 -3.18
C SER A 314 -12.12 0.32 -2.98
N ASN A 315 -11.61 0.99 -1.93
CA ASN A 315 -10.21 1.03 -1.57
C ASN A 315 -9.84 -0.22 -0.75
N GLU A 316 -8.88 -1.02 -1.21
CA GLU A 316 -8.44 -2.23 -0.49
C GLU A 316 -7.94 -1.93 0.94
N ASN A 317 -7.50 -0.70 1.21
CA ASN A 317 -7.02 -0.33 2.53
C ASN A 317 -8.11 -0.19 3.58
N VAL A 318 -9.40 -0.07 3.24
CA VAL A 318 -10.43 -0.13 4.29
C VAL A 318 -10.82 -1.56 4.66
N TRP A 319 -10.42 -2.54 3.87
CA TRP A 319 -10.71 -3.95 4.13
C TRP A 319 -9.73 -4.49 5.15
N ARG A 320 -10.20 -4.68 6.38
CA ARG A 320 -9.37 -5.10 7.52
C ARG A 320 -9.96 -6.33 8.19
N SER A 321 -9.12 -7.01 8.95
CA SER A 321 -9.52 -8.17 9.72
C SER A 321 -9.23 -7.92 11.20
N VAL A 322 -10.27 -8.06 12.03
CA VAL A 322 -10.17 -7.99 13.48
C VAL A 322 -10.05 -9.41 14.00
N ASP A 323 -8.86 -9.77 14.49
CA ASP A 323 -8.58 -11.09 15.03
C ASP A 323 -9.38 -11.36 16.31
N LYS A 324 -9.32 -10.38 17.21
CA LYS A 324 -9.77 -10.47 18.60
C LYS A 324 -10.26 -9.11 19.08
N ALA A 325 -11.40 -9.10 19.76
CA ALA A 325 -11.93 -7.95 20.49
C ALA A 325 -12.49 -8.46 21.82
N CYS A 326 -11.81 -8.16 22.92
CA CYS A 326 -12.17 -8.66 24.24
C CYS A 326 -11.80 -7.66 25.34
N TYR A 327 -12.28 -7.87 26.56
CA TYR A 327 -11.61 -7.28 27.72
C TYR A 327 -10.63 -8.29 28.34
N ASP A 328 -9.47 -7.78 28.76
CA ASP A 328 -8.32 -8.55 29.23
C ASP A 328 -8.07 -8.42 30.75
N GLY A 329 -8.70 -7.41 31.37
CA GLY A 329 -8.57 -7.19 32.81
C GLY A 329 -9.30 -5.94 33.28
N PHE A 330 -9.02 -5.59 34.53
CA PHE A 330 -9.58 -4.43 35.21
C PHE A 330 -8.45 -3.64 35.89
N ILE A 331 -8.65 -2.33 36.00
CA ILE A 331 -7.76 -1.40 36.71
C ILE A 331 -8.62 -0.61 37.68
N ILE A 332 -8.15 -0.42 38.90
CA ILE A 332 -8.73 0.50 39.88
C ILE A 332 -7.79 1.70 39.98
N ASP A 333 -8.32 2.92 39.94
CA ASP A 333 -7.49 4.09 40.22
C ASP A 333 -7.05 4.07 41.69
N SER A 334 -5.73 4.08 41.89
CA SER A 334 -5.11 4.20 43.20
C SER A 334 -5.58 5.40 44.03
N LYS A 335 -6.01 6.49 43.37
CA LYS A 335 -6.45 7.73 44.03
C LYS A 335 -7.93 7.74 44.36
N ASN A 336 -8.74 7.14 43.50
CA ASN A 336 -10.18 7.04 43.68
C ASN A 336 -10.60 5.58 43.52
N LYS A 337 -10.80 4.89 44.65
CA LYS A 337 -11.15 3.47 44.66
C LYS A 337 -12.51 3.19 44.00
N ASP A 338 -13.33 4.21 43.83
CA ASP A 338 -14.62 4.12 43.16
C ASP A 338 -14.50 4.20 41.63
N ASP A 339 -13.31 4.57 41.11
CA ASP A 339 -13.04 4.63 39.67
C ASP A 339 -12.39 3.34 39.19
N ALA A 340 -13.21 2.47 38.62
CA ALA A 340 -12.78 1.24 37.97
C ALA A 340 -12.81 1.36 36.44
N TYR A 341 -11.88 0.67 35.78
CA TYR A 341 -11.74 0.66 34.33
C TYR A 341 -11.65 -0.77 33.80
N VAL A 342 -12.31 -1.02 32.68
CA VAL A 342 -12.23 -2.26 31.91
C VAL A 342 -11.16 -2.10 30.84
N VAL A 343 -10.13 -2.95 30.87
CA VAL A 343 -9.07 -2.96 29.85
C VAL A 343 -9.55 -3.76 28.66
N THR A 344 -9.83 -3.09 27.54
CA THR A 344 -10.25 -3.74 26.29
C THR A 344 -9.10 -3.85 25.30
N GLU A 345 -8.92 -5.02 24.70
CA GLU A 345 -7.92 -5.32 23.68
C GLU A 345 -8.57 -5.48 22.30
N PHE A 346 -8.00 -4.82 21.30
CA PHE A 346 -8.35 -4.95 19.89
C PHE A 346 -7.12 -5.38 19.09
N ARG A 347 -7.18 -6.55 18.45
CA ARG A 347 -6.08 -7.10 17.65
C ARG A 347 -6.52 -7.33 16.22
N GLY A 348 -5.66 -6.97 15.25
CA GLY A 348 -5.95 -7.10 13.81
C GLY A 348 -4.70 -7.02 12.93
N ASP A 349 -4.85 -7.14 11.61
CA ASP A 349 -3.76 -6.98 10.63
C ASP A 349 -3.24 -5.54 10.50
N GLY A 350 -4.10 -4.61 10.90
CA GLY A 350 -3.85 -3.18 10.97
C GLY A 350 -5.17 -2.49 11.25
N PHE A 351 -5.11 -1.28 11.77
CA PHE A 351 -6.28 -0.47 12.04
C PHE A 351 -6.18 0.82 11.27
N LEU A 352 -7.30 1.26 10.71
CA LEU A 352 -7.42 2.59 10.15
C LEU A 352 -7.35 3.63 11.26
N GLN A 353 -6.95 4.86 10.91
CA GLN A 353 -7.05 6.00 11.81
C GLN A 353 -8.47 6.11 12.39
N GLN A 354 -8.60 6.29 13.71
CA GLN A 354 -9.86 6.32 14.48
C GLN A 354 -10.63 4.99 14.55
N GLN A 355 -10.20 3.90 13.90
CA GLN A 355 -10.97 2.66 13.84
C GLN A 355 -11.25 2.06 15.21
N VAL A 356 -10.22 1.91 16.04
CA VAL A 356 -10.38 1.33 17.37
C VAL A 356 -11.30 2.19 18.25
N ARG A 357 -11.15 3.52 18.22
CA ARG A 357 -11.99 4.44 19.00
C ARG A 357 -13.45 4.39 18.55
N ARG A 358 -13.70 4.27 17.25
CA ARG A 358 -15.06 4.15 16.69
C ARG A 358 -15.69 2.80 17.04
N MET A 359 -14.90 1.73 17.05
CA MET A 359 -15.33 0.42 17.53
C MET A 359 -15.69 0.45 19.02
N VAL A 360 -14.87 1.10 19.86
CA VAL A 360 -15.13 1.28 21.30
C VAL A 360 -16.45 2.00 21.55
N ALA A 361 -16.65 3.17 20.92
CA ALA A 361 -17.88 3.94 21.10
C ALA A 361 -19.13 3.18 20.62
N ALA A 362 -19.04 2.46 19.50
CA ALA A 362 -20.13 1.63 19.01
C ALA A 362 -20.47 0.50 20.00
N VAL A 363 -19.47 -0.17 20.57
CA VAL A 363 -19.69 -1.22 21.58
C VAL A 363 -20.35 -0.67 22.83
N ILE A 364 -19.94 0.51 23.31
CA ILE A 364 -20.55 1.17 24.46
C ILE A 364 -22.03 1.48 24.17
N ALA A 365 -22.32 2.09 23.02
CA ALA A 365 -23.69 2.42 22.63
C ALA A 365 -24.57 1.16 22.50
N ILE A 366 -24.07 0.07 21.92
CA ILE A 366 -24.83 -1.20 21.80
C ILE A 366 -25.02 -1.86 23.18
N SER A 367 -24.02 -1.77 24.06
CA SER A 367 -24.07 -2.39 25.39
C SER A 367 -25.11 -1.72 26.29
N ASN A 368 -25.24 -0.40 26.16
CA ASN A 368 -26.28 0.39 26.82
C ASN A 368 -27.64 0.35 26.11
N GLY A 369 -27.73 -0.27 24.92
CA GLY A 369 -28.97 -0.37 24.15
C GLY A 369 -29.37 0.90 23.39
N TRP A 370 -28.44 1.85 23.23
CA TRP A 370 -28.65 3.07 22.43
C TRP A 370 -28.50 2.81 20.93
N LEU A 371 -27.76 1.76 20.55
CA LEU A 371 -27.68 1.24 19.20
C LEU A 371 -28.02 -0.26 19.16
N PRO A 372 -28.52 -0.77 18.02
CA PRO A 372 -28.93 -2.17 17.92
C PRO A 372 -27.73 -3.11 17.70
N GLU A 373 -27.85 -4.40 18.07
CA GLU A 373 -26.75 -5.39 17.94
C GLU A 373 -26.31 -5.57 16.47
N GLU A 374 -27.21 -5.38 15.49
CA GLU A 374 -26.87 -5.46 14.06
C GLU A 374 -26.05 -4.28 13.52
N PHE A 375 -25.87 -3.20 14.30
CA PHE A 375 -25.20 -1.98 13.84
C PHE A 375 -23.82 -2.25 13.24
N VAL A 376 -22.99 -3.06 13.90
CA VAL A 376 -21.64 -3.38 13.42
C VAL A 376 -21.69 -4.08 12.05
N GLN A 377 -22.66 -4.97 11.83
CA GLN A 377 -22.81 -5.66 10.55
C GLN A 377 -23.21 -4.68 9.43
N LEU A 378 -24.14 -3.76 9.73
CA LEU A 378 -24.60 -2.74 8.78
C LEU A 378 -23.49 -1.72 8.48
N ALA A 379 -22.77 -1.26 9.50
CA ALA A 379 -21.69 -0.29 9.36
C ALA A 379 -20.47 -0.87 8.62
N THR A 380 -20.28 -2.20 8.59
CA THR A 380 -19.29 -2.84 7.72
C THR A 380 -19.85 -3.34 6.39
N ASN A 381 -21.06 -2.92 6.00
CA ASN A 381 -21.60 -3.28 4.70
C ASN A 381 -21.04 -2.31 3.64
N MET A 382 -20.45 -2.85 2.58
CA MET A 382 -19.86 -2.05 1.50
C MET A 382 -20.86 -1.13 0.78
N ASN A 383 -22.16 -1.38 0.93
CA ASN A 383 -23.24 -0.64 0.29
C ASN A 383 -23.82 0.47 1.18
N ILE A 384 -23.37 0.58 2.43
CA ILE A 384 -23.91 1.50 3.43
C ILE A 384 -22.84 2.52 3.79
N SER A 385 -23.20 3.80 3.71
CA SER A 385 -22.44 4.89 4.32
C SER A 385 -23.21 5.35 5.53
N ILE A 386 -22.60 5.27 6.71
CA ILE A 386 -23.23 5.67 7.96
C ILE A 386 -22.20 6.27 8.90
N GLU A 387 -22.62 7.28 9.67
CA GLU A 387 -21.83 7.80 10.76
C GLU A 387 -21.55 6.71 11.80
N THR A 388 -20.33 6.69 12.33
CA THR A 388 -19.99 5.92 13.53
C THR A 388 -19.63 6.87 14.67
N PRO A 389 -20.00 6.56 15.91
CA PRO A 389 -19.59 7.36 17.06
C PRO A 389 -18.07 7.20 17.28
N ILE A 390 -17.43 8.16 17.94
CA ILE A 390 -15.98 8.15 18.21
C ILE A 390 -15.70 8.34 19.70
N ALA A 391 -14.93 7.44 20.32
CA ALA A 391 -14.53 7.55 21.72
C ALA A 391 -13.38 8.55 21.94
N PRO A 392 -13.17 9.10 23.15
CA PRO A 392 -12.00 9.92 23.47
C PRO A 392 -10.65 9.25 23.11
N SER A 393 -9.62 10.03 22.81
CA SER A 393 -8.31 9.49 22.41
C SER A 393 -7.38 9.19 23.60
N SER A 394 -7.54 9.91 24.71
CA SER A 394 -6.64 9.90 25.87
C SER A 394 -6.53 8.54 26.56
N LEU A 395 -7.49 7.65 26.36
CA LEU A 395 -7.58 6.33 26.98
C LEU A 395 -7.13 5.18 26.06
N LEU A 396 -6.71 5.49 24.83
CA LEU A 396 -6.21 4.52 23.84
C LEU A 396 -4.69 4.51 23.80
N TYR A 397 -4.09 3.32 23.86
CA TYR A 397 -2.66 3.15 23.58
C TYR A 397 -2.37 1.93 22.70
N PHE A 398 -1.30 2.04 21.92
CA PHE A 398 -0.73 0.92 21.17
C PHE A 398 -0.11 -0.08 22.15
N SER A 399 -0.57 -1.33 22.13
CA SER A 399 -0.11 -2.35 23.08
C SER A 399 1.04 -3.19 22.50
N GLU A 400 0.84 -3.83 21.34
CA GLU A 400 1.80 -4.84 20.86
C GLU A 400 1.88 -4.89 19.33
N ALA A 401 3.09 -5.13 18.81
CA ALA A 401 3.36 -5.50 17.41
C ALA A 401 3.79 -6.98 17.33
N ARG A 402 3.19 -7.76 16.42
CA ARG A 402 3.58 -9.17 16.18
C ARG A 402 4.28 -9.39 14.85
N PHE A 403 5.30 -10.23 14.87
CA PHE A 403 6.19 -10.49 13.76
C PHE A 403 6.25 -11.99 13.42
N HIS A 404 5.15 -12.57 12.94
CA HIS A 404 5.02 -14.02 12.75
C HIS A 404 6.18 -14.69 12.01
N PHE A 405 6.81 -14.02 11.04
CA PHE A 405 7.98 -14.59 10.34
C PHE A 405 9.20 -14.76 11.26
N VAL A 406 9.41 -13.80 12.16
CA VAL A 406 10.48 -13.90 13.16
C VAL A 406 10.10 -14.96 14.19
N ASP A 407 8.85 -14.99 14.63
CA ASP A 407 8.37 -15.96 15.62
C ASP A 407 8.54 -17.40 15.09
N LEU A 408 8.21 -17.64 13.81
CA LEU A 408 8.44 -18.94 13.14
C LEU A 408 9.93 -19.32 13.10
N SER A 409 10.82 -18.36 12.85
CA SER A 409 12.27 -18.61 12.89
C SER A 409 12.79 -18.92 14.29
N ARG A 410 12.02 -18.57 15.34
CA ARG A 410 12.34 -18.76 16.76
C ARG A 410 11.49 -19.86 17.41
N GLN A 411 11.04 -20.85 16.63
CA GLN A 411 10.23 -21.98 17.12
C GLN A 411 8.91 -21.55 17.80
N GLY A 412 8.33 -20.44 17.35
CA GLY A 412 7.04 -19.92 17.84
C GLY A 412 7.15 -18.91 18.99
N LEU A 413 8.35 -18.64 19.51
CA LEU A 413 8.56 -17.62 20.53
C LEU A 413 8.48 -16.23 19.93
N SER A 414 7.74 -15.32 20.56
CA SER A 414 7.67 -13.92 20.15
C SER A 414 9.07 -13.28 20.21
N LEU A 415 9.33 -12.32 19.31
CA LEU A 415 10.56 -11.54 19.25
C LEU A 415 11.01 -11.05 20.65
N PHE A 416 10.10 -10.53 21.48
CA PHE A 416 10.43 -10.02 22.81
C PHE A 416 10.05 -10.94 23.97
N GLU A 417 9.71 -12.21 23.70
CA GLU A 417 9.38 -13.18 24.74
C GLU A 417 10.67 -13.60 25.48
N THR A 418 10.85 -13.11 26.69
CA THR A 418 11.93 -13.52 27.59
C THR A 418 11.48 -14.70 28.45
N GLN A 419 12.33 -15.72 28.59
CA GLN A 419 12.09 -16.89 29.49
C GLN A 419 11.98 -16.50 30.98
N HIS A 420 12.21 -15.23 31.32
CA HIS A 420 12.00 -14.65 32.63
C HIS A 420 11.02 -13.49 32.48
N GLY A 421 9.84 -13.62 33.09
CA GLY A 421 8.85 -12.55 33.17
C GLY A 421 9.48 -11.37 33.92
N ASN A 422 9.71 -10.27 33.22
CA ASN A 422 10.30 -9.09 33.83
C ASN A 422 9.20 -8.28 34.52
N ASP A 423 9.15 -8.32 35.85
CA ASP A 423 8.30 -7.46 36.69
C ASP A 423 8.45 -5.96 36.34
N SER A 424 9.60 -5.56 35.79
CA SER A 424 9.86 -4.19 35.33
C SER A 424 8.97 -3.74 34.17
N ASN A 425 8.52 -4.69 33.32
CA ASN A 425 7.59 -4.41 32.23
C ASN A 425 6.18 -4.22 32.82
N ALA A 426 5.71 -5.14 33.67
CA ALA A 426 4.41 -5.00 34.32
C ALA A 426 4.30 -3.66 35.09
N SER A 427 5.35 -3.30 35.85
CA SER A 427 5.44 -2.02 36.55
C SER A 427 5.36 -0.80 35.60
N TRP A 428 5.98 -0.88 34.42
CA TRP A 428 5.85 0.18 33.42
C TRP A 428 4.42 0.33 32.91
N LEU A 429 3.72 -0.79 32.68
CA LEU A 429 2.38 -0.75 32.12
C LEU A 429 1.43 -0.09 33.11
N SER A 430 1.54 -0.48 34.38
CA SER A 430 0.79 0.14 35.48
C SER A 430 1.11 1.63 35.60
N SER A 431 2.38 2.04 35.44
CA SER A 431 2.77 3.46 35.47
C SER A 431 2.21 4.25 34.29
N LEU A 432 2.22 3.68 33.09
CA LEU A 432 1.65 4.30 31.89
C LEU A 432 0.15 4.50 32.07
N GLN A 433 -0.57 3.43 32.43
CA GLN A 433 -2.00 3.47 32.68
C GLN A 433 -2.34 4.47 33.78
N ALA A 434 -1.65 4.45 34.92
CA ALA A 434 -1.88 5.40 36.00
C ALA A 434 -1.63 6.87 35.59
N THR A 435 -0.75 7.12 34.61
CA THR A 435 -0.54 8.49 34.10
C THR A 435 -1.65 8.90 33.14
N MET A 436 -2.08 8.01 32.24
CA MET A 436 -3.22 8.25 31.36
C MET A 436 -4.50 8.52 32.16
N LEU A 437 -4.74 7.75 33.23
CA LEU A 437 -5.89 7.94 34.11
C LEU A 437 -5.84 9.29 34.86
N LYS A 438 -4.65 9.77 35.27
CA LYS A 438 -4.52 11.11 35.88
C LYS A 438 -4.90 12.23 34.90
N GLY A 439 -4.55 12.12 33.62
CA GLY A 439 -4.95 13.08 32.59
C GLY A 439 -6.45 13.03 32.29
N SER A 440 -7.02 11.83 32.27
CA SER A 440 -8.47 11.60 32.12
C SER A 440 -9.26 12.16 33.31
N ALA A 441 -8.81 11.95 34.55
CA ALA A 441 -9.47 12.49 35.75
C ALA A 441 -9.58 14.03 35.75
N GLN A 442 -8.66 14.72 35.08
CA GLN A 442 -8.71 16.19 34.90
C GLN A 442 -9.74 16.62 33.83
N ASN A 443 -10.25 15.69 33.05
CA ASN A 443 -11.19 15.90 31.95
C ASN A 443 -12.53 15.15 32.14
N LEU A 444 -12.89 14.73 33.36
CA LEU A 444 -14.13 14.00 33.66
C LEU A 444 -15.38 14.71 33.09
N GLU A 445 -15.47 16.04 33.23
CA GLU A 445 -16.59 16.81 32.67
C GLU A 445 -16.73 16.64 31.15
N LYS A 446 -15.61 16.56 30.42
CA LYS A 446 -15.61 16.34 28.96
C LYS A 446 -15.98 14.90 28.61
N GLU A 447 -15.58 13.94 29.44
CA GLU A 447 -15.96 12.53 29.26
C GLU A 447 -17.46 12.33 29.50
N ASP A 448 -18.01 12.95 30.54
CA ASP A 448 -19.45 12.97 30.80
C ASP A 448 -20.22 13.71 29.70
N GLU A 449 -19.72 14.86 29.24
CA GLU A 449 -20.30 15.58 28.10
C GLU A 449 -20.31 14.70 26.85
N TRP A 450 -19.20 14.00 26.58
CA TRP A 450 -19.10 13.06 25.46
C TRP A 450 -20.10 11.91 25.59
N LEU A 451 -20.20 11.28 26.76
CA LEU A 451 -21.10 10.14 26.98
C LEU A 451 -22.57 10.57 26.85
N ASN A 452 -22.93 11.73 27.41
CA ASN A 452 -24.26 12.31 27.24
C ASN A 452 -24.54 12.65 25.77
N LYS A 453 -23.59 13.24 25.05
CA LYS A 453 -23.71 13.49 23.60
C LYS A 453 -23.85 12.20 22.79
N LEU A 454 -23.15 11.12 23.18
CA LEU A 454 -23.29 9.81 22.55
C LEU A 454 -24.71 9.26 22.72
N ARG A 455 -25.26 9.37 23.93
CA ARG A 455 -26.62 8.90 24.27
C ARG A 455 -27.73 9.75 23.65
N ASP A 456 -27.63 11.06 23.78
CA ASP A 456 -28.75 11.99 23.57
C ASP A 456 -28.77 12.63 22.18
N ASP A 457 -27.66 12.63 21.45
CA ASP A 457 -27.57 13.20 20.08
C ASP A 457 -27.09 12.17 19.05
N THR A 458 -25.90 11.59 19.27
CA THR A 458 -25.22 10.79 18.24
C THR A 458 -25.96 9.47 17.96
N SER A 459 -26.33 8.72 19.00
CA SER A 459 -27.04 7.44 18.81
C SER A 459 -28.43 7.63 18.19
N PRO A 460 -29.28 8.58 18.64
CA PRO A 460 -30.55 8.89 17.98
C PRO A 460 -30.42 9.27 16.49
N ARG A 461 -29.41 10.06 16.12
CA ARG A 461 -29.15 10.42 14.71
C ARG A 461 -28.78 9.20 13.86
N ILE A 462 -27.94 8.31 14.40
CA ILE A 462 -27.57 7.05 13.75
C ILE A 462 -28.81 6.14 13.62
N LEU A 463 -29.63 6.01 14.66
CA LEU A 463 -30.88 5.23 14.61
C LEU A 463 -31.83 5.73 13.52
N SER A 464 -32.05 7.04 13.42
CA SER A 464 -32.86 7.63 12.36
C SER A 464 -32.31 7.28 10.97
N THR A 465 -31.00 7.30 10.80
CA THR A 465 -30.34 6.88 9.55
C THR A 465 -30.53 5.40 9.26
N LEU A 466 -30.43 4.54 10.28
CA LEU A 466 -30.67 3.10 10.15
C LEU A 466 -32.13 2.79 9.78
N GLU A 467 -33.09 3.51 10.34
CA GLU A 467 -34.52 3.38 9.99
C GLU A 467 -34.76 3.77 8.54
N GLN A 468 -34.16 4.87 8.06
CA GLN A 468 -34.22 5.26 6.65
C GLN A 468 -33.64 4.18 5.74
N ILE A 469 -32.48 3.61 6.09
CA ILE A 469 -31.87 2.51 5.34
C ILE A 469 -32.76 1.27 5.33
N LYS A 470 -33.40 0.92 6.46
CA LYS A 470 -34.33 -0.22 6.56
C LYS A 470 -35.59 -0.01 5.71
N LEU A 471 -36.11 1.22 5.66
CA LEU A 471 -37.25 1.57 4.80
C LEU A 471 -36.90 1.43 3.31
N LEU A 472 -35.71 1.88 2.90
CA LEU A 472 -35.24 1.75 1.52
C LEU A 472 -34.88 0.31 1.12
N GLY A 473 -34.49 -0.54 2.09
CA GLY A 473 -34.05 -1.91 1.86
C GLY A 473 -35.15 -2.99 1.83
N ASN A 474 -36.40 -2.64 2.15
CA ASN A 474 -37.53 -3.59 2.20
C ASN A 474 -38.48 -3.39 1.00
N PRO A 475 -38.26 -4.07 -0.14
CA PRO A 475 -39.15 -3.97 -1.30
C PRO A 475 -40.56 -4.57 -1.04
N SER A 476 -40.76 -5.31 0.05
CA SER A 476 -41.99 -6.04 0.35
C SER A 476 -43.02 -5.27 1.19
N VAL A 477 -42.71 -4.09 1.75
CA VAL A 477 -43.63 -3.36 2.64
C VAL A 477 -44.52 -2.35 1.87
N ILE A 478 -44.15 -1.97 0.65
CA ILE A 478 -44.94 -1.02 -0.17
C ILE A 478 -46.15 -1.71 -0.86
N GLY A 479 -46.24 -3.05 -0.81
CA GLY A 479 -47.35 -3.82 -1.39
C GLY A 479 -48.49 -4.22 -0.44
N GLN A 480 -48.44 -3.87 0.85
CA GLN A 480 -49.46 -4.29 1.83
C GLN A 480 -49.84 -3.18 2.81
N SER A 481 -50.34 -2.05 2.31
CA SER A 481 -51.26 -1.23 3.10
C SER A 481 -52.59 -1.97 3.23
N GLN A 482 -52.91 -2.46 4.43
CA GLN A 482 -54.21 -3.03 4.76
C GLN A 482 -55.35 -2.07 4.35
N PRO A 483 -56.44 -2.55 3.73
CA PRO A 483 -57.61 -1.73 3.49
C PRO A 483 -58.25 -1.42 4.84
N ARG A 484 -58.39 -0.13 5.16
CA ARG A 484 -59.35 0.31 6.17
C ARG A 484 -60.71 -0.20 5.73
N LYS A 485 -61.36 -0.98 6.61
CA LYS A 485 -62.77 -1.31 6.52
C LYS A 485 -63.57 -0.02 6.70
N GLU A 486 -63.89 0.64 5.60
CA GLU A 486 -65.06 1.50 5.52
C GLU A 486 -66.08 0.77 4.65
N GLU A 487 -67.23 0.53 5.25
CA GLU A 487 -68.42 -0.02 4.62
C GLU A 487 -68.91 0.99 3.57
N HIS A 488 -68.99 0.61 2.30
CA HIS A 488 -70.16 0.82 1.43
C HIS A 488 -69.88 0.43 -0.02
N GLU A 489 -70.78 -0.42 -0.50
CA GLU A 489 -71.33 -0.53 -1.85
C GLU A 489 -70.46 -0.89 -3.05
N SER A 490 -70.98 -1.89 -3.75
CA SER A 490 -70.59 -2.45 -5.03
C SER A 490 -70.45 -1.40 -6.12
N ASP A 491 -69.27 -1.35 -6.73
CA ASP A 491 -69.16 -1.12 -8.17
C ASP A 491 -67.95 -1.90 -8.72
N ASP A 492 -68.24 -2.76 -9.69
CA ASP A 492 -67.28 -3.45 -10.54
C ASP A 492 -66.59 -2.42 -11.43
N ASP A 493 -65.44 -1.92 -11.01
CA ASP A 493 -64.47 -1.30 -11.92
C ASP A 493 -63.06 -1.44 -11.35
N LEU A 494 -62.47 -2.64 -11.55
CA LEU A 494 -61.03 -2.86 -11.36
C LEU A 494 -60.26 -2.12 -12.45
N ASN A 495 -60.20 -0.81 -12.29
CA ASN A 495 -59.26 0.04 -12.99
C ASN A 495 -57.87 -0.32 -12.48
N THR A 496 -57.15 -1.11 -13.26
CA THR A 496 -55.71 -1.25 -13.16
C THR A 496 -55.16 0.17 -13.16
N LYS A 497 -54.64 0.65 -12.02
CA LYS A 497 -53.83 1.87 -12.02
C LYS A 497 -52.59 1.55 -12.84
N GLU A 498 -52.70 1.69 -14.16
CA GLU A 498 -51.57 1.96 -15.03
C GLU A 498 -50.79 3.07 -14.33
N PHE A 499 -49.58 2.74 -13.87
CA PHE A 499 -48.58 3.76 -13.60
C PHE A 499 -48.40 4.49 -14.92
N THR A 500 -49.10 5.62 -15.07
CA THR A 500 -48.95 6.50 -16.22
C THR A 500 -47.59 7.14 -16.08
N PHE A 501 -46.60 6.47 -16.69
CA PHE A 501 -45.22 6.88 -16.71
C PHE A 501 -45.13 8.32 -17.22
N SER A 502 -44.57 9.20 -16.40
CA SER A 502 -44.59 10.63 -16.68
C SER A 502 -43.76 10.92 -17.92
N VAL A 503 -44.39 11.55 -18.92
CA VAL A 503 -43.67 12.02 -20.09
C VAL A 503 -42.56 12.96 -19.62
N ALA A 504 -41.31 12.66 -19.98
CA ALA A 504 -40.15 13.43 -19.53
C ALA A 504 -40.39 14.94 -19.73
N PRO A 505 -39.99 15.82 -18.80
CA PRO A 505 -40.21 17.25 -18.98
C PRO A 505 -39.48 17.78 -20.22
N ASN A 506 -40.04 18.81 -20.87
CA ASN A 506 -39.59 19.32 -22.17
C ASN A 506 -38.07 19.49 -22.36
N PRO A 507 -37.26 20.02 -21.41
CA PRO A 507 -35.81 20.15 -21.63
C PRO A 507 -35.07 18.81 -21.68
N TYR A 508 -35.62 17.76 -21.06
CA TYR A 508 -34.98 16.44 -20.95
C TYR A 508 -35.34 15.48 -22.08
N ARG A 509 -36.48 15.69 -22.76
CA ARG A 509 -37.03 14.78 -23.78
C ARG A 509 -36.03 14.44 -24.89
N LYS A 510 -35.36 15.47 -25.42
CA LYS A 510 -34.39 15.32 -26.52
C LYS A 510 -33.24 14.42 -26.11
N THR A 511 -32.63 14.69 -24.95
CA THR A 511 -31.51 13.91 -24.43
C THR A 511 -31.93 12.47 -24.10
N LEU A 512 -33.09 12.28 -23.48
CA LEU A 512 -33.61 10.95 -23.16
C LEU A 512 -33.92 10.13 -24.42
N SER A 513 -34.54 10.72 -25.44
CA SER A 513 -34.78 10.05 -26.74
C SER A 513 -33.48 9.54 -27.36
N LEU A 514 -32.44 10.40 -27.40
CA LEU A 514 -31.14 10.03 -27.94
C LEU A 514 -30.44 8.93 -27.12
N LEU A 515 -30.65 8.90 -25.80
CA LEU A 515 -30.15 7.81 -24.95
C LEU A 515 -30.86 6.49 -25.26
N HIS A 516 -32.17 6.48 -25.47
CA HIS A 516 -32.89 5.28 -25.90
C HIS A 516 -32.45 4.81 -27.30
N ASP A 517 -32.15 5.73 -28.23
CA ASP A 517 -31.68 5.41 -29.59
C ASP A 517 -30.32 4.70 -29.63
N ILE A 518 -29.50 4.87 -28.59
CA ILE A 518 -28.25 4.12 -28.38
C ILE A 518 -28.55 2.69 -27.94
N CYS A 519 -29.68 2.48 -27.28
CA CYS A 519 -30.09 1.23 -26.65
C CYS A 519 -30.96 0.33 -27.55
N GLY A 520 -31.32 0.78 -28.76
CA GLY A 520 -32.19 0.04 -29.68
C GLY A 520 -31.61 -1.29 -30.16
N GLU A 521 -32.44 -2.13 -30.79
CA GLU A 521 -32.29 -3.59 -31.00
C GLU A 521 -30.95 -4.10 -31.59
N ASN A 522 -30.13 -3.23 -32.18
CA ASN A 522 -28.87 -3.60 -32.84
C ASN A 522 -27.62 -2.84 -32.37
N LYS A 523 -27.67 -2.10 -31.25
CA LYS A 523 -26.53 -1.31 -30.74
C LYS A 523 -26.09 -1.77 -29.35
N GLU A 524 -24.77 -1.95 -29.19
CA GLU A 524 -24.15 -2.26 -27.89
C GLU A 524 -23.86 -0.98 -27.11
N TRP A 525 -24.23 -0.95 -25.82
CA TRP A 525 -23.83 0.14 -24.92
C TRP A 525 -22.30 0.28 -24.86
N PRO A 526 -21.74 1.50 -24.85
CA PRO A 526 -20.30 1.69 -24.78
C PRO A 526 -19.67 1.04 -23.54
N LYS A 527 -18.43 0.54 -23.70
CA LYS A 527 -17.74 -0.20 -22.65
C LYS A 527 -17.45 0.67 -21.42
N THR A 528 -17.86 0.19 -20.25
CA THR A 528 -17.53 0.77 -18.94
C THR A 528 -16.03 0.68 -18.63
N SER A 529 -15.48 1.74 -18.03
CA SER A 529 -14.08 1.76 -17.58
C SER A 529 -13.84 0.86 -16.37
N ASP A 530 -12.62 0.33 -16.24
CA ASP A 530 -12.22 -0.56 -15.14
C ASP A 530 -12.20 0.14 -13.76
N SER A 531 -12.12 1.48 -13.72
CA SER A 531 -12.22 2.26 -12.48
C SER A 531 -13.67 2.33 -12.01
N ILE A 532 -14.60 2.61 -12.93
CA ILE A 532 -16.03 2.72 -12.63
C ILE A 532 -16.62 1.34 -12.32
N SER A 533 -16.19 0.28 -13.02
CA SER A 533 -16.68 -1.07 -12.76
C SER A 533 -16.42 -1.58 -11.33
N ARG A 534 -15.48 -0.97 -10.59
CA ARG A 534 -15.19 -1.31 -9.19
C ARG A 534 -16.19 -0.75 -8.19
N VAL A 535 -16.91 0.30 -8.57
CA VAL A 535 -17.90 0.99 -7.72
C VAL A 535 -19.35 0.67 -8.12
N LEU A 536 -19.56 -0.09 -9.20
CA LEU A 536 -20.89 -0.58 -9.57
C LEU A 536 -21.35 -1.67 -8.59
N ARG A 537 -22.58 -1.57 -8.09
CA ARG A 537 -23.24 -2.67 -7.39
C ARG A 537 -23.49 -3.81 -8.36
N SER A 538 -23.11 -5.02 -7.97
CA SER A 538 -23.57 -6.22 -8.66
C SER A 538 -25.07 -6.36 -8.40
N HIS A 539 -25.89 -6.15 -9.42
CA HIS A 539 -27.31 -6.47 -9.31
C HIS A 539 -27.43 -7.95 -8.94
N GLY A 540 -28.17 -8.23 -7.87
CA GLY A 540 -28.50 -9.57 -7.44
C GLY A 540 -29.38 -10.25 -8.47
N GLY A 541 -28.77 -10.77 -9.54
CA GLY A 541 -29.33 -11.95 -10.18
C GLY A 541 -29.40 -13.02 -9.11
N THR A 542 -30.57 -13.60 -8.91
CA THR A 542 -30.77 -14.86 -8.19
C THR A 542 -29.91 -15.94 -8.85
N LEU A 543 -28.62 -15.94 -8.52
CA LEU A 543 -27.67 -16.97 -8.92
C LEU A 543 -28.07 -18.21 -8.13
N LYS A 544 -28.60 -19.21 -8.84
CA LYS A 544 -28.91 -20.52 -8.27
C LYS A 544 -27.67 -21.07 -7.57
N GLU A 545 -27.84 -21.53 -6.33
CA GLU A 545 -26.79 -22.20 -5.56
C GLU A 545 -26.12 -23.30 -6.40
N GLY A 546 -24.81 -23.21 -6.64
CA GLY A 546 -24.02 -24.30 -7.23
C GLY A 546 -23.09 -23.98 -8.40
N ASP A 547 -22.93 -22.73 -8.86
CA ASP A 547 -22.07 -22.43 -10.02
C ASP A 547 -20.56 -22.42 -9.65
N PRO A 548 -19.74 -23.36 -10.18
CA PRO A 548 -18.32 -23.50 -9.83
C PRO A 548 -17.41 -22.35 -10.33
N ASN A 549 -17.92 -21.41 -11.14
CA ASN A 549 -17.12 -20.30 -11.67
C ASN A 549 -16.97 -19.08 -10.74
N LEU A 550 -17.65 -19.05 -9.59
CA LEU A 550 -17.68 -17.89 -8.66
C LEU A 550 -16.28 -17.50 -8.12
N LEU A 551 -15.44 -18.49 -7.84
CA LEU A 551 -14.07 -18.31 -7.32
C LEU A 551 -13.10 -17.71 -8.37
N SER A 552 -13.39 -17.89 -9.66
CA SER A 552 -12.60 -17.31 -10.75
C SER A 552 -12.97 -15.84 -11.00
N ILE A 553 -14.25 -15.48 -10.79
CA ILE A 553 -14.80 -14.12 -10.97
C ILE A 553 -14.33 -13.17 -9.86
N LEU A 554 -14.07 -13.67 -8.65
CA LEU A 554 -13.54 -12.86 -7.55
C LEU A 554 -12.01 -12.69 -7.60
N LYS A 555 -11.29 -13.67 -8.18
CA LYS A 555 -9.82 -13.61 -8.35
C LYS A 555 -9.39 -12.89 -9.61
N SER A 556 -10.22 -12.94 -10.66
CA SER A 556 -10.07 -12.10 -11.86
C SER A 556 -11.08 -10.96 -11.71
N ARG A 557 -10.63 -9.76 -11.31
CA ARG A 557 -11.45 -8.51 -11.32
C ARG A 557 -11.90 -8.07 -12.73
N THR A 558 -12.02 -9.01 -13.67
CA THR A 558 -12.65 -8.84 -14.97
C THR A 558 -14.14 -9.16 -14.79
N VAL A 559 -14.96 -8.16 -14.49
CA VAL A 559 -16.40 -8.35 -14.43
C VAL A 559 -16.93 -8.61 -15.85
N LEU A 560 -17.79 -9.62 -15.95
CA LEU A 560 -18.58 -10.00 -17.11
C LEU A 560 -19.32 -8.79 -17.69
N SER A 561 -18.87 -8.27 -18.83
CA SER A 561 -19.64 -7.35 -19.68
C SER A 561 -20.72 -8.06 -20.51
N LYS A 562 -21.14 -9.28 -20.10
CA LYS A 562 -22.18 -10.05 -20.78
C LYS A 562 -23.27 -10.39 -19.78
N PHE A 563 -24.21 -9.46 -19.64
CA PHE A 563 -25.52 -9.75 -19.05
C PHE A 563 -26.26 -10.75 -19.95
N GLN A 564 -26.71 -11.86 -19.38
CA GLN A 564 -27.65 -12.77 -20.07
C GLN A 564 -29.07 -12.23 -19.86
N GLY A 565 -29.45 -11.26 -20.68
CA GLY A 565 -30.79 -10.70 -20.74
C GLY A 565 -30.82 -9.53 -21.72
N HIS A 566 -31.55 -9.66 -22.82
CA HIS A 566 -31.62 -8.66 -23.90
C HIS A 566 -32.18 -7.28 -23.47
N PHE A 567 -32.70 -7.14 -22.23
CA PHE A 567 -33.44 -5.95 -21.80
C PHE A 567 -32.75 -5.05 -20.76
N PHE A 568 -31.61 -5.45 -20.16
CA PHE A 568 -30.98 -4.66 -19.09
C PHE A 568 -29.46 -4.55 -19.28
N GLN A 569 -29.02 -3.68 -20.21
CA GLN A 569 -27.60 -3.30 -20.28
C GLN A 569 -27.31 -2.28 -19.17
N CYS A 570 -26.34 -2.58 -18.31
CA CYS A 570 -25.78 -1.66 -17.32
C CYS A 570 -24.41 -1.17 -17.80
N GLY A 571 -24.14 0.14 -17.70
CA GLY A 571 -22.81 0.65 -18.01
C GLY A 571 -22.65 2.15 -17.88
N SER A 572 -21.41 2.60 -18.02
CA SER A 572 -21.03 4.01 -17.90
C SER A 572 -19.98 4.39 -18.94
N PHE A 573 -20.10 5.58 -19.53
CA PHE A 573 -19.06 6.13 -20.39
C PHE A 573 -18.96 7.65 -20.20
N THR A 574 -17.83 8.23 -20.60
CA THR A 574 -17.60 9.68 -20.51
C THR A 574 -17.57 10.29 -21.89
N ILE A 575 -18.20 11.46 -22.02
CA ILE A 575 -18.09 12.34 -23.18
C ILE A 575 -17.49 13.68 -22.76
N VAL A 576 -16.88 14.38 -23.71
CA VAL A 576 -16.29 15.72 -23.47
C VAL A 576 -17.03 16.81 -24.24
N ASN A 577 -17.00 18.04 -23.73
CA ASN A 577 -17.57 19.19 -24.43
C ASN A 577 -16.58 19.69 -25.49
N PRO A 578 -16.86 19.50 -26.80
CA PRO A 578 -15.91 19.85 -27.84
C PRO A 578 -15.65 21.36 -27.98
N GLN A 579 -16.50 22.21 -27.40
CA GLN A 579 -16.36 23.66 -27.51
C GLN A 579 -15.32 24.23 -26.53
N ILE A 580 -15.11 23.56 -25.40
CA ILE A 580 -14.23 24.05 -24.32
C ILE A 580 -13.12 23.08 -23.96
N PHE A 581 -13.22 21.81 -24.38
CA PHE A 581 -12.18 20.82 -24.14
C PHE A 581 -10.96 21.11 -25.03
N LYS A 582 -9.82 21.40 -24.39
CA LYS A 582 -8.55 21.73 -25.07
C LYS A 582 -7.68 20.52 -25.41
N GLY A 583 -8.13 19.30 -25.10
CA GLY A 583 -7.34 18.09 -25.35
C GLY A 583 -7.19 17.79 -26.84
N ARG A 584 -6.04 17.18 -27.21
CA ARG A 584 -5.64 16.94 -28.60
C ARG A 584 -6.56 15.98 -29.37
N GLN A 585 -7.33 15.13 -28.69
CA GLN A 585 -8.19 14.13 -29.32
C GLN A 585 -9.49 13.93 -28.52
N LEU A 586 -10.62 14.02 -29.22
CA LEU A 586 -11.93 13.70 -28.65
C LEU A 586 -12.10 12.18 -28.47
N PRO A 587 -12.78 11.71 -27.40
CA PRO A 587 -13.12 10.31 -27.20
C PRO A 587 -13.85 9.72 -28.41
N THR A 588 -13.66 8.42 -28.65
CA THR A 588 -14.36 7.70 -29.73
C THR A 588 -15.88 7.85 -29.61
N THR A 589 -16.40 7.84 -28.38
CA THR A 589 -17.82 8.01 -28.07
C THR A 589 -18.38 9.35 -28.54
N ASN A 590 -17.58 10.43 -28.45
CA ASN A 590 -17.96 11.74 -28.98
C ASN A 590 -18.15 11.71 -30.50
N LYS A 591 -17.33 10.93 -31.22
CA LYS A 591 -17.43 10.76 -32.68
C LYS A 591 -18.60 9.85 -33.07
N GLN A 592 -18.89 8.86 -32.22
CA GLN A 592 -19.98 7.91 -32.45
C GLN A 592 -21.37 8.53 -32.22
N PHE A 593 -21.50 9.43 -31.23
CA PHE A 593 -22.79 10.01 -30.84
C PHE A 593 -22.76 11.55 -30.78
N PRO A 594 -22.46 12.25 -31.88
CA PRO A 594 -22.28 13.71 -31.88
C PRO A 594 -23.55 14.48 -31.48
N GLU A 595 -24.72 13.97 -31.87
CA GLU A 595 -26.01 14.58 -31.51
C GLU A 595 -26.32 14.46 -30.02
N LEU A 596 -26.00 13.31 -29.41
CA LEU A 596 -26.12 13.09 -27.96
C LEU A 596 -25.22 14.07 -27.20
N VAL A 597 -23.95 14.20 -27.61
CA VAL A 597 -23.00 15.12 -26.98
C VAL A 597 -23.55 16.54 -26.99
N LYS A 598 -24.06 17.00 -28.13
CA LYS A 598 -24.66 18.33 -28.24
C LYS A 598 -25.86 18.48 -27.31
N ALA A 599 -26.77 17.50 -27.28
CA ALA A 599 -27.96 17.55 -26.43
C ALA A 599 -27.63 17.56 -24.93
N ILE A 600 -26.59 16.82 -24.50
CA ILE A 600 -26.17 16.76 -23.09
C ILE A 600 -25.62 18.10 -22.60
N PHE A 601 -24.78 18.79 -23.37
CA PHE A 601 -24.22 20.09 -22.96
C PHE A 601 -25.21 21.26 -23.17
N GLU A 602 -26.16 21.14 -24.11
CA GLU A 602 -27.33 22.02 -24.17
C GLU A 602 -28.20 21.88 -22.91
N LEU A 603 -28.39 20.65 -22.43
CA LEU A 603 -29.15 20.36 -21.22
C LEU A 603 -28.46 20.92 -19.96
N GLU A 604 -27.13 20.79 -19.84
CA GLU A 604 -26.36 21.41 -18.76
C GLU A 604 -26.61 22.92 -18.71
N SER A 605 -26.48 23.60 -19.86
CA SER A 605 -26.67 25.04 -19.97
C SER A 605 -28.07 25.47 -19.50
N HIS A 606 -29.09 24.68 -19.84
CA HIS A 606 -30.46 24.89 -19.38
C HIS A 606 -30.60 24.69 -17.87
N ILE A 607 -30.05 23.61 -17.32
CA ILE A 607 -30.06 23.31 -15.87
C ILE A 607 -29.39 24.44 -15.09
N CYS A 608 -28.20 24.86 -15.49
CA CYS A 608 -27.46 25.95 -14.84
C CYS A 608 -28.22 27.28 -14.90
N SER A 609 -28.99 27.54 -15.96
CA SER A 609 -29.77 28.78 -16.10
C SER A 609 -30.96 28.88 -15.12
N LYS A 610 -31.48 27.75 -14.63
CA LYS A 610 -32.63 27.70 -13.72
C LYS A 610 -32.26 27.73 -12.24
N GLY A 611 -30.97 27.66 -11.92
CA GLY A 611 -30.47 27.41 -10.57
C GLY A 611 -30.54 25.93 -10.21
N VAL A 612 -29.47 25.42 -9.62
CA VAL A 612 -29.34 24.02 -9.21
C VAL A 612 -29.42 23.93 -7.70
N ARG A 613 -30.10 22.90 -7.18
CA ARG A 613 -30.11 22.62 -5.75
C ARG A 613 -28.72 22.18 -5.32
N SER A 614 -28.14 22.79 -4.30
CA SER A 614 -26.81 22.45 -3.80
C SER A 614 -26.86 21.60 -2.53
N SER A 615 -26.04 20.57 -2.44
CA SER A 615 -25.75 19.83 -1.20
C SER A 615 -24.57 20.43 -0.42
N LEU A 616 -23.90 21.44 -0.95
CA LEU A 616 -22.76 22.08 -0.30
C LEU A 616 -23.24 22.86 0.93
N ASN A 617 -22.60 22.62 2.08
CA ASN A 617 -22.89 23.37 3.29
C ASN A 617 -22.57 24.85 3.05
N GLN A 618 -23.57 25.71 3.24
CA GLN A 618 -23.55 27.14 2.93
C GLN A 618 -22.54 27.95 3.78
N SER A 619 -21.81 27.31 4.71
CA SER A 619 -20.97 28.02 5.69
C SER A 619 -19.49 28.13 5.35
N CYS A 620 -18.95 27.44 4.33
CA CYS A 620 -17.52 27.48 4.00
C CYS A 620 -17.17 28.29 2.73
N TYR A 621 -18.14 28.85 2.02
CA TYR A 621 -17.92 29.69 0.84
C TYR A 621 -18.77 30.97 0.90
N LEU A 622 -18.49 31.82 1.88
CA LEU A 622 -19.02 33.18 1.98
C LEU A 622 -18.19 34.17 1.14
N ASN A 623 -18.08 33.92 -0.15
CA ASN A 623 -17.76 34.99 -1.11
C ASN A 623 -18.95 35.14 -2.05
N ASP A 624 -19.74 36.17 -1.78
CA ASP A 624 -20.96 36.60 -2.46
C ASP A 624 -20.70 37.01 -3.91
N ASN A 625 -20.41 36.04 -4.78
CA ASN A 625 -20.67 36.20 -6.20
C ASN A 625 -21.20 34.86 -6.74
N PRO A 626 -22.47 34.79 -7.19
CA PRO A 626 -22.95 33.70 -8.00
C PRO A 626 -22.35 33.86 -9.40
N GLU A 627 -21.02 33.81 -9.50
CA GLU A 627 -20.34 33.70 -10.78
C GLU A 627 -20.79 32.38 -11.39
N ARG A 628 -21.67 32.54 -12.39
CA ARG A 628 -22.15 31.54 -13.34
C ARG A 628 -21.23 30.32 -13.36
N SER A 629 -21.74 29.17 -12.90
CA SER A 629 -21.09 27.87 -13.04
C SER A 629 -20.45 27.76 -14.41
N VAL A 630 -19.12 27.74 -14.46
CA VAL A 630 -18.37 27.58 -15.71
C VAL A 630 -18.79 26.25 -16.31
N ALA A 631 -19.15 26.24 -17.60
CA ALA A 631 -19.62 25.04 -18.29
C ALA A 631 -18.66 23.85 -18.09
N SER A 632 -19.19 22.67 -17.85
CA SER A 632 -18.39 21.49 -17.57
C SER A 632 -17.71 20.96 -18.82
N THR A 633 -16.44 20.59 -18.69
CA THR A 633 -15.66 20.03 -19.79
C THR A 633 -16.02 18.57 -20.08
N HIS A 634 -16.56 17.84 -19.11
CA HIS A 634 -16.88 16.42 -19.19
C HIS A 634 -18.30 16.14 -18.71
N CYS A 635 -18.91 15.08 -19.24
CA CYS A 635 -20.12 14.47 -18.70
C CYS A 635 -19.97 12.95 -18.68
N MET A 636 -20.18 12.33 -17.54
CA MET A 636 -20.34 10.89 -17.40
C MET A 636 -21.80 10.52 -17.62
N VAL A 637 -22.04 9.52 -18.47
CA VAL A 637 -23.36 9.02 -18.86
C VAL A 637 -23.47 7.59 -18.35
N ASN A 638 -24.40 7.36 -17.43
CA ASN A 638 -24.65 6.05 -16.85
C ASN A 638 -26.02 5.52 -17.28
N ARG A 639 -26.14 4.21 -17.47
CA ARG A 639 -27.40 3.49 -17.68
C ARG A 639 -27.53 2.38 -16.67
N ASN A 640 -28.64 2.39 -15.93
CA ASN A 640 -29.01 1.42 -14.92
C ASN A 640 -27.86 1.11 -13.95
N VAL A 641 -27.15 2.16 -13.54
CA VAL A 641 -25.99 2.04 -12.65
C VAL A 641 -26.41 2.38 -11.23
N GLU A 642 -26.18 1.44 -10.33
CA GLU A 642 -26.17 1.71 -8.90
C GLU A 642 -24.73 1.78 -8.40
N PHE A 643 -24.36 2.88 -7.76
CA PHE A 643 -23.03 3.03 -7.20
C PHE A 643 -22.98 2.62 -5.72
N THR A 644 -21.91 1.94 -5.31
CA THR A 644 -21.54 1.82 -3.89
C THR A 644 -21.00 3.18 -3.39
N PRO A 645 -21.01 3.44 -2.08
CA PRO A 645 -20.37 4.63 -1.50
C PRO A 645 -18.93 4.80 -1.99
N HIS A 646 -18.65 5.89 -2.70
CA HIS A 646 -17.34 6.18 -3.25
C HIS A 646 -17.07 7.69 -3.36
N PHE A 647 -15.81 8.00 -3.62
CA PHE A 647 -15.35 9.31 -4.08
C PHE A 647 -14.91 9.15 -5.53
N LEU A 648 -14.93 10.23 -6.30
CA LEU A 648 -14.36 10.19 -7.64
C LEU A 648 -12.84 10.30 -7.55
N ASN A 649 -12.15 9.56 -8.42
CA ASN A 649 -10.69 9.56 -8.47
C ASN A 649 -10.20 10.78 -9.26
N GLY A 650 -9.51 11.71 -8.61
CA GLY A 650 -8.92 12.90 -9.24
C GLY A 650 -9.06 14.17 -8.39
N GLU A 651 -8.56 15.27 -8.92
CA GLU A 651 -8.81 16.63 -8.40
C GLU A 651 -9.62 17.39 -9.46
N GLY A 652 -10.58 18.21 -9.02
CA GLY A 652 -11.44 19.01 -9.89
C GLY A 652 -11.09 20.49 -9.79
N LYS A 653 -11.04 21.16 -10.95
CA LYS A 653 -10.74 22.61 -11.01
C LYS A 653 -11.82 23.48 -10.38
N ASN A 654 -13.05 22.96 -10.33
CA ASN A 654 -14.22 23.58 -9.72
C ASN A 654 -14.81 22.59 -8.71
N ASP A 655 -15.04 23.03 -7.47
CA ASP A 655 -15.47 22.20 -6.33
C ASP A 655 -16.87 21.58 -6.48
N ALA A 656 -17.57 21.80 -7.60
CA ALA A 656 -18.98 21.47 -7.73
C ALA A 656 -19.29 20.72 -9.04
N MET A 657 -19.76 19.49 -8.88
CA MET A 657 -20.29 18.61 -9.92
C MET A 657 -21.81 18.69 -9.95
N THR A 658 -22.42 18.46 -11.11
CA THR A 658 -23.89 18.42 -11.25
C THR A 658 -24.34 17.04 -11.70
N ILE A 659 -25.32 16.45 -11.03
CA ILE A 659 -25.96 15.18 -11.42
C ILE A 659 -27.46 15.38 -11.68
N VAL A 660 -27.99 14.69 -12.69
CA VAL A 660 -29.43 14.51 -12.88
C VAL A 660 -29.74 13.09 -13.33
N GLY A 661 -30.85 12.54 -12.85
CA GLY A 661 -31.43 11.28 -13.29
C GLY A 661 -32.52 11.49 -14.33
N LEU A 662 -32.54 10.67 -15.37
CA LEU A 662 -33.51 10.65 -16.47
C LEU A 662 -34.11 9.25 -16.61
N GLY A 663 -35.21 9.17 -17.33
CA GLY A 663 -35.88 7.92 -17.61
C GLY A 663 -37.07 7.69 -16.68
N ASP A 664 -37.41 6.42 -16.55
CA ASP A 664 -38.64 6.00 -15.94
C ASP A 664 -38.35 4.97 -14.87
N TYR A 665 -38.06 5.51 -13.71
CA TYR A 665 -37.69 4.74 -12.54
C TYR A 665 -38.33 5.31 -11.28
N ILE A 666 -38.59 4.44 -10.33
CA ILE A 666 -39.00 4.78 -8.96
C ILE A 666 -37.82 4.53 -8.02
N ASP A 667 -37.76 5.31 -6.94
CA ASP A 667 -36.64 5.35 -5.98
C ASP A 667 -35.33 5.83 -6.65
N GLY A 668 -34.17 5.27 -6.28
CA GLY A 668 -32.89 5.61 -6.93
C GLY A 668 -32.33 6.96 -6.54
N GLU A 669 -32.57 7.37 -5.29
CA GLU A 669 -32.03 8.61 -4.77
C GLU A 669 -30.50 8.61 -4.81
N PHE A 670 -29.95 9.80 -5.00
CA PHE A 670 -28.52 10.02 -4.91
C PHE A 670 -28.17 10.42 -3.48
N ASN A 671 -27.34 9.62 -2.85
CA ASN A 671 -26.90 9.87 -1.47
C ASN A 671 -25.58 10.62 -1.49
N VAL A 672 -25.48 11.74 -0.79
CA VAL A 672 -24.25 12.52 -0.59
C VAL A 672 -24.03 12.70 0.91
N ASP A 673 -22.90 12.23 1.42
CA ASP A 673 -22.56 12.21 2.85
C ASP A 673 -23.68 11.65 3.74
N GLY A 674 -24.34 10.60 3.26
CA GLY A 674 -25.45 9.93 3.95
C GLY A 674 -26.83 10.59 3.81
N LYS A 675 -26.92 11.77 3.18
CA LYS A 675 -28.20 12.43 2.90
C LYS A 675 -28.71 12.07 1.51
N SER A 676 -29.96 11.63 1.46
CA SER A 676 -30.65 11.20 0.24
C SER A 676 -31.28 12.37 -0.52
N TYR A 677 -31.13 12.40 -1.84
CA TYR A 677 -31.67 13.41 -2.75
C TYR A 677 -32.38 12.75 -3.94
N ASN A 678 -33.61 13.17 -4.22
CA ASN A 678 -34.26 12.81 -5.48
C ASN A 678 -33.54 13.53 -6.63
N ILE A 679 -33.09 12.75 -7.63
CA ILE A 679 -32.44 13.28 -8.83
C ILE A 679 -33.28 13.10 -10.10
N ARG A 680 -34.49 12.51 -10.02
CA ARG A 680 -35.34 12.26 -11.19
C ARG A 680 -35.84 13.58 -11.77
N TYR A 681 -35.22 14.00 -12.87
CA TYR A 681 -35.42 15.31 -13.52
C TYR A 681 -35.17 16.53 -12.60
N GLU A 682 -34.52 16.30 -11.45
CA GLU A 682 -34.12 17.31 -10.47
C GLU A 682 -32.59 17.30 -10.37
N ALA A 683 -31.94 18.35 -10.86
CA ALA A 683 -30.49 18.42 -10.82
C ALA A 683 -29.98 18.74 -9.41
N LEU A 684 -28.91 18.06 -9.00
CA LEU A 684 -28.22 18.25 -7.73
C LEU A 684 -26.77 18.64 -7.97
N GLN A 685 -26.29 19.66 -7.27
CA GLN A 685 -24.90 20.07 -7.25
C GLN A 685 -24.20 19.59 -5.96
N TYR A 686 -23.04 18.94 -6.09
CA TYR A 686 -22.29 18.35 -4.98
C TYR A 686 -20.78 18.31 -5.27
N ASP A 687 -19.92 18.17 -4.26
CA ASP A 687 -18.47 17.99 -4.46
C ASP A 687 -18.12 16.49 -4.48
N GLY A 688 -18.13 15.88 -5.66
CA GLY A 688 -17.85 14.44 -5.79
C GLY A 688 -16.40 14.03 -5.50
N TRP A 689 -15.49 14.99 -5.30
CA TRP A 689 -14.10 14.72 -4.93
C TRP A 689 -13.95 14.62 -3.41
N LYS A 690 -14.68 15.47 -2.66
CA LYS A 690 -14.58 15.56 -1.20
C LYS A 690 -15.74 14.90 -0.45
N GLN A 691 -16.86 14.65 -1.12
CA GLN A 691 -18.06 14.06 -0.52
C GLN A 691 -18.26 12.61 -0.97
N ILE A 692 -18.57 11.74 -0.02
CA ILE A 692 -18.88 10.35 -0.33
C ILE A 692 -20.27 10.29 -0.96
N HIS A 693 -20.40 9.61 -2.08
CA HIS A 693 -21.69 9.52 -2.77
C HIS A 693 -21.99 8.12 -3.30
N SER A 694 -23.28 7.85 -3.47
CA SER A 694 -23.80 6.57 -3.96
C SER A 694 -25.19 6.73 -4.56
N THR A 695 -25.67 5.69 -5.23
CA THR A 695 -27.06 5.61 -5.72
C THR A 695 -27.79 4.54 -4.93
N SER A 696 -28.97 4.88 -4.41
CA SER A 696 -29.91 3.93 -3.80
C SER A 696 -30.41 2.92 -4.84
N HIS A 697 -31.03 1.84 -4.37
CA HIS A 697 -31.71 0.89 -5.25
C HIS A 697 -32.87 1.58 -5.98
N PHE A 698 -33.15 1.17 -7.22
CA PHE A 698 -34.30 1.66 -7.99
C PHE A 698 -34.93 0.55 -8.82
N GLN A 699 -36.18 0.78 -9.23
CA GLN A 699 -36.88 -0.06 -10.19
C GLN A 699 -37.21 0.74 -11.44
N GLY A 700 -37.03 0.15 -12.62
CA GLY A 700 -37.26 0.80 -13.91
C GLY A 700 -35.97 1.11 -14.67
N GLU A 701 -36.06 1.99 -15.67
CA GLU A 701 -34.90 2.42 -16.45
C GLU A 701 -34.41 3.79 -15.98
N GLN A 702 -33.19 3.84 -15.47
CA GLN A 702 -32.52 5.08 -15.06
C GLN A 702 -31.33 5.35 -15.96
N PHE A 703 -31.26 6.57 -16.49
CA PHE A 703 -30.02 7.17 -16.95
C PHE A 703 -29.57 8.21 -15.94
N SER A 704 -28.27 8.33 -15.67
CA SER A 704 -27.76 9.48 -14.91
C SER A 704 -26.65 10.20 -15.68
N LEU A 705 -26.74 11.52 -15.67
CA LEU A 705 -25.77 12.42 -16.30
C LEU A 705 -25.04 13.17 -15.20
N ILE A 706 -23.71 13.09 -15.19
CA ILE A 706 -22.86 13.74 -14.19
C ILE A 706 -21.87 14.65 -14.91
N TRP A 707 -22.05 15.97 -14.79
CA TRP A 707 -21.19 17.00 -15.36
C TRP A 707 -20.08 17.40 -14.39
N PHE A 708 -18.85 17.48 -14.89
CA PHE A 708 -17.67 17.87 -14.11
C PHE A 708 -16.54 18.42 -14.98
N THR A 709 -15.61 19.12 -14.33
CA THR A 709 -14.36 19.57 -14.94
C THR A 709 -13.18 19.05 -14.13
N PRO A 710 -12.51 17.98 -14.59
CA PRO A 710 -11.30 17.52 -13.93
C PRO A 710 -10.23 18.59 -14.05
N GLU A 711 -9.37 18.70 -13.05
CA GLU A 711 -8.19 19.53 -13.13
C GLU A 711 -7.26 18.94 -14.20
N THR A 712 -7.00 19.70 -15.25
CA THR A 712 -6.15 19.19 -16.33
C THR A 712 -4.70 19.21 -15.88
N ARG A 713 -3.88 18.32 -16.45
CA ARG A 713 -2.43 18.32 -16.20
C ARG A 713 -1.75 19.63 -16.64
N GLU A 714 -2.36 20.36 -17.57
CA GLU A 714 -1.93 21.68 -18.02
C GLU A 714 -2.29 22.76 -16.99
N ASP A 715 -3.45 22.65 -16.35
CA ASP A 715 -3.82 23.48 -15.20
C ASP A 715 -2.92 23.19 -14.00
N LEU A 716 -2.64 21.90 -13.73
CA LEU A 716 -1.67 21.47 -12.73
C LEU A 716 -0.25 21.97 -13.09
N ALA A 717 0.13 21.99 -14.36
CA ALA A 717 1.43 22.52 -14.80
C ALA A 717 1.47 24.07 -14.80
N ALA A 718 0.33 24.74 -14.83
CA ALA A 718 0.23 26.19 -14.71
C ALA A 718 0.13 26.64 -13.24
N SER A 719 -0.46 25.83 -12.36
CA SER A 719 -0.50 26.03 -10.90
C SER A 719 0.81 25.58 -10.24
N ILE A 720 1.43 24.51 -10.74
CA ILE A 720 2.81 24.13 -10.45
C ILE A 720 3.74 25.00 -11.30
N LYS A 721 3.93 26.26 -10.89
CA LYS A 721 5.19 26.92 -11.21
C LYS A 721 6.32 26.09 -10.58
N GLU A 722 7.12 25.46 -11.46
CA GLU A 722 8.51 25.04 -11.24
C GLU A 722 8.86 23.97 -10.18
N ASP A 723 7.95 23.11 -9.73
CA ASP A 723 8.39 21.88 -9.04
C ASP A 723 8.62 20.74 -10.05
N THR A 724 9.79 20.78 -10.70
CA THR A 724 10.39 19.56 -11.25
C THR A 724 10.66 18.61 -10.08
N SER A 725 10.24 17.34 -10.18
CA SER A 725 10.56 16.39 -9.11
C SER A 725 12.07 16.32 -8.93
N PHE A 726 12.52 15.96 -7.73
CA PHE A 726 13.95 15.80 -7.45
C PHE A 726 14.61 14.86 -8.48
N GLU A 727 13.92 13.77 -8.84
CA GLU A 727 14.40 12.78 -9.82
C GLU A 727 14.50 13.35 -11.23
N ASP A 728 13.52 14.13 -11.68
CA ASP A 728 13.54 14.78 -13.00
C ASP A 728 14.65 15.83 -13.09
N SER A 729 14.87 16.58 -12.01
CA SER A 729 15.90 17.61 -11.91
C SER A 729 17.29 16.98 -11.99
N ASN A 730 17.51 15.91 -11.21
CA ASN A 730 18.77 15.16 -11.24
C ASN A 730 19.01 14.51 -12.61
N ALA A 731 17.98 13.90 -13.21
CA ALA A 731 18.07 13.29 -14.52
C ALA A 731 18.48 14.30 -15.61
N MET A 732 17.96 15.53 -15.56
CA MET A 732 18.36 16.60 -16.49
C MET A 732 19.85 16.94 -16.37
N ILE A 733 20.38 17.05 -15.14
CA ILE A 733 21.81 17.34 -14.90
C ILE A 733 22.68 16.21 -15.47
N LEU A 734 22.30 14.95 -15.22
CA LEU A 734 23.03 13.79 -15.72
C LEU A 734 22.97 13.68 -17.25
N ILE A 735 21.83 14.01 -17.86
CA ILE A 735 21.70 14.06 -19.32
C ILE A 735 22.62 15.13 -19.91
N ASP A 736 22.73 16.30 -19.29
CA ASP A 736 23.60 17.37 -19.79
C ASP A 736 25.06 16.97 -19.70
N LYS A 737 25.49 16.37 -18.57
CA LYS A 737 26.84 15.81 -18.41
C LYS A 737 27.13 14.72 -19.44
N HIS A 738 26.20 13.78 -19.64
CA HIS A 738 26.36 12.67 -20.57
C HIS A 738 26.27 13.08 -22.05
N SER A 739 25.52 14.14 -22.39
CA SER A 739 25.45 14.60 -23.78
C SER A 739 26.79 15.16 -24.27
N LEU A 740 27.66 15.61 -23.36
CA LEU A 740 29.03 16.03 -23.67
C LEU A 740 29.94 14.87 -24.08
N SER A 741 29.68 13.63 -23.63
CA SER A 741 30.49 12.47 -24.01
C SER A 741 30.12 11.90 -25.38
N LEU A 742 28.93 12.20 -25.88
CA LEU A 742 28.41 11.72 -27.16
C LEU A 742 27.80 12.89 -27.97
N PRO A 743 28.62 13.86 -28.41
CA PRO A 743 28.13 15.08 -29.08
C PRO A 743 27.49 14.81 -30.45
N SER A 744 27.81 13.68 -31.08
CA SER A 744 27.22 13.26 -32.37
C SER A 744 25.77 12.77 -32.22
N TYR A 745 25.29 12.53 -31.00
CA TYR A 745 23.94 12.06 -30.71
C TYR A 745 23.10 13.19 -30.08
N PRO A 746 21.76 13.21 -30.30
CA PRO A 746 20.90 14.23 -29.72
C PRO A 746 20.93 14.19 -28.19
N ARG A 747 20.56 15.30 -27.55
CA ARG A 747 20.34 15.31 -26.10
C ARG A 747 19.30 14.24 -25.74
N LEU A 748 19.62 13.41 -24.75
CA LEU A 748 18.78 12.28 -24.35
C LEU A 748 17.41 12.79 -23.87
N SER A 749 16.36 12.42 -24.60
CA SER A 749 14.98 12.81 -24.34
C SER A 749 14.29 11.76 -23.46
N PHE A 750 13.54 12.23 -22.47
CA PHE A 750 12.79 11.39 -21.55
C PHE A 750 11.47 12.05 -21.14
N ARG A 751 10.55 11.25 -20.59
CA ARG A 751 9.26 11.73 -20.07
C ARG A 751 9.43 12.16 -18.62
N LYS A 752 9.16 13.43 -18.30
CA LYS A 752 9.13 13.94 -16.92
C LYS A 752 8.08 13.20 -16.07
N LYS A 753 8.33 13.07 -14.76
CA LYS A 753 7.49 12.36 -13.79
C LYS A 753 7.17 10.93 -14.24
N SER A 754 8.15 10.25 -14.83
CA SER A 754 8.04 8.86 -15.26
C SER A 754 9.20 8.03 -14.72
N THR A 755 9.14 6.71 -14.93
CA THR A 755 10.26 5.82 -14.58
C THR A 755 11.54 6.10 -15.38
N ASP A 756 11.47 6.88 -16.46
CA ASP A 756 12.64 7.24 -17.26
C ASP A 756 13.69 7.98 -16.42
N ALA A 757 13.26 8.92 -15.57
CA ALA A 757 14.15 9.70 -14.70
C ALA A 757 14.91 8.80 -13.72
N LEU A 758 14.23 7.79 -13.15
CA LEU A 758 14.86 6.81 -12.27
C LEU A 758 15.91 5.98 -13.01
N VAL A 759 15.64 5.55 -14.24
CA VAL A 759 16.61 4.79 -15.06
C VAL A 759 17.81 5.66 -15.43
N ILE A 760 17.61 6.93 -15.75
CA ILE A 760 18.69 7.89 -15.99
C ILE A 760 19.56 8.05 -14.75
N ASN A 761 18.93 8.30 -13.60
CA ASN A 761 19.63 8.43 -12.31
C ASN A 761 20.38 7.14 -11.95
N GLU A 762 19.82 5.97 -12.24
CA GLU A 762 20.46 4.68 -11.94
C GLU A 762 21.68 4.37 -12.83
N ILE A 763 21.65 4.79 -14.11
CA ILE A 763 22.67 4.41 -15.10
C ILE A 763 23.73 5.49 -15.28
N LEU A 764 23.34 6.77 -15.30
CA LEU A 764 24.24 7.87 -15.64
C LEU A 764 24.86 8.55 -14.42
N ASP A 765 24.38 8.25 -13.21
CA ASP A 765 24.98 8.77 -11.97
C ASP A 765 26.28 8.03 -11.64
N THR A 766 27.37 8.52 -12.22
CA THR A 766 28.72 8.01 -11.96
C THR A 766 29.14 8.20 -10.51
N ASP A 767 28.57 9.19 -9.82
CA ASP A 767 29.01 9.65 -8.51
C ASP A 767 28.27 8.88 -7.41
N GLY A 768 26.99 8.56 -7.62
CA GLY A 768 26.20 7.61 -6.83
C GLY A 768 26.50 6.12 -7.10
N GLY A 769 27.31 5.85 -8.13
CA GLY A 769 27.66 4.51 -8.62
C GLY A 769 26.65 4.03 -9.65
N CYS A 770 27.06 4.02 -10.93
CA CYS A 770 26.28 3.41 -12.00
C CYS A 770 25.92 1.98 -11.58
N ALA A 771 24.63 1.64 -11.59
CA ALA A 771 24.16 0.33 -11.09
C ALA A 771 24.84 -0.88 -11.78
N TYR A 772 25.43 -0.65 -12.96
CA TYR A 772 26.15 -1.64 -13.74
C TYR A 772 27.65 -1.65 -13.49
N GLU A 773 28.25 -0.55 -13.04
CA GLU A 773 29.64 -0.54 -12.58
C GLU A 773 29.68 -0.97 -11.12
N LEU A 774 29.57 -2.29 -10.88
CA LEU A 774 29.76 -2.83 -9.54
C LEU A 774 31.17 -2.44 -9.07
N PRO A 775 31.32 -1.73 -7.93
CA PRO A 775 32.62 -1.59 -7.31
C PRO A 775 33.19 -3.00 -7.11
N LYS A 776 34.51 -3.17 -7.30
CA LYS A 776 35.27 -4.43 -7.06
C LYS A 776 34.94 -5.16 -5.73
N MET A 777 34.19 -4.51 -4.85
CA MET A 777 33.74 -4.94 -3.54
C MET A 777 32.66 -6.02 -3.48
N SER A 778 31.92 -6.33 -4.55
CA SER A 778 30.79 -7.26 -4.44
C SER A 778 30.90 -8.47 -5.37
N TRP A 779 31.56 -9.51 -4.84
CA TRP A 779 31.39 -10.94 -5.11
C TRP A 779 32.29 -11.67 -6.13
N PHE A 780 33.08 -11.01 -6.99
CA PHE A 780 34.14 -11.66 -7.78
C PHE A 780 35.28 -10.68 -8.11
N GLU A 781 36.52 -11.19 -8.31
CA GLU A 781 37.72 -10.36 -8.62
C GLU A 781 37.60 -9.54 -9.92
N ASN A 782 36.63 -9.86 -10.78
CA ASN A 782 36.33 -9.14 -12.02
C ASN A 782 34.91 -8.58 -11.95
N GLY A 783 34.76 -7.33 -11.49
CA GLY A 783 33.48 -6.61 -11.61
C GLY A 783 33.03 -6.50 -13.07
N PHE A 784 31.72 -6.32 -13.29
CA PHE A 784 31.21 -6.05 -14.63
C PHE A 784 31.76 -4.71 -15.13
N SER A 785 32.37 -4.69 -16.31
CA SER A 785 32.87 -3.46 -16.94
C SER A 785 32.69 -3.51 -18.45
N LEU A 786 32.14 -2.45 -19.05
CA LEU A 786 31.99 -2.32 -20.50
C LEU A 786 33.30 -1.94 -21.21
N LYS A 787 34.34 -1.51 -20.49
CA LYS A 787 35.59 -0.98 -21.07
C LYS A 787 36.36 -1.99 -21.94
N ALA A 788 36.07 -3.28 -21.83
CA ALA A 788 36.70 -4.35 -22.60
C ALA A 788 35.80 -4.94 -23.70
N HIS A 789 34.62 -4.37 -23.94
CA HIS A 789 33.64 -4.93 -24.85
C HIS A 789 33.39 -4.03 -26.06
N ASP A 790 33.69 -4.56 -27.26
CA ASP A 790 33.38 -3.87 -28.52
C ASP A 790 31.88 -3.95 -28.89
N THR A 791 31.13 -4.92 -28.35
CA THR A 791 29.72 -5.17 -28.70
C THR A 791 28.85 -5.42 -27.48
N VAL A 792 27.65 -4.80 -27.45
CA VAL A 792 26.65 -4.95 -26.38
C VAL A 792 25.30 -5.37 -26.96
N LEU A 793 24.63 -6.31 -26.28
CA LEU A 793 23.25 -6.72 -26.54
C LEU A 793 22.35 -6.26 -25.38
N ASP A 794 21.44 -5.34 -25.67
CA ASP A 794 20.50 -4.73 -24.72
C ASP A 794 19.08 -5.25 -24.94
N ILE A 795 18.58 -6.10 -24.03
CA ILE A 795 17.25 -6.73 -24.12
C ILE A 795 16.30 -6.02 -23.16
N GLY A 796 15.38 -5.24 -23.72
CA GLY A 796 14.54 -4.28 -22.97
C GLY A 796 15.20 -2.91 -22.90
N ALA A 797 15.68 -2.42 -24.05
CA ALA A 797 16.50 -1.21 -24.17
C ALA A 797 15.82 0.08 -23.71
N HIS A 798 14.51 0.05 -23.41
CA HIS A 798 13.74 1.16 -22.86
C HIS A 798 13.82 2.38 -23.78
N ILE A 799 14.23 3.53 -23.26
CA ILE A 799 14.46 4.76 -24.03
C ILE A 799 15.93 4.89 -24.49
N GLY A 800 16.75 3.85 -24.33
CA GLY A 800 18.14 3.82 -24.81
C GLY A 800 19.20 4.38 -23.87
N VAL A 801 18.91 4.54 -22.57
CA VAL A 801 19.87 5.07 -21.60
C VAL A 801 21.12 4.18 -21.49
N PHE A 802 20.94 2.86 -21.38
CA PHE A 802 22.06 1.92 -21.29
C PHE A 802 22.85 1.83 -22.59
N CYS A 803 22.17 1.81 -23.74
CA CYS A 803 22.81 1.89 -25.06
C CYS A 803 23.71 3.14 -25.17
N ARG A 804 23.20 4.30 -24.74
CA ARG A 804 23.95 5.57 -24.70
C ARG A 804 25.15 5.48 -23.77
N TYR A 805 24.97 4.88 -22.60
CA TYR A 805 26.08 4.64 -21.68
C TYR A 805 27.17 3.75 -22.31
N ALA A 806 26.79 2.62 -22.91
CA ALA A 806 27.72 1.70 -23.55
C ALA A 806 28.54 2.36 -24.67
N LEU A 807 27.89 3.16 -25.52
CA LEU A 807 28.57 3.96 -26.54
C LEU A 807 29.58 4.93 -25.91
N SER A 808 29.20 5.63 -24.82
CA SER A 808 30.08 6.57 -24.12
C SER A 808 31.32 5.91 -23.50
N VAL A 809 31.26 4.61 -23.24
CA VAL A 809 32.37 3.82 -22.69
C VAL A 809 33.25 3.20 -23.80
N GLY A 810 32.88 3.39 -25.07
CA GLY A 810 33.67 2.98 -26.24
C GLY A 810 33.19 1.71 -26.93
N CYS A 811 31.97 1.22 -26.65
CA CYS A 811 31.40 0.10 -27.39
C CYS A 811 31.13 0.50 -28.85
N LYS A 812 31.62 -0.29 -29.80
CA LYS A 812 31.48 -0.03 -31.24
C LYS A 812 30.20 -0.58 -31.85
N LYS A 813 29.54 -1.54 -31.20
CA LYS A 813 28.32 -2.15 -31.70
C LYS A 813 27.27 -2.31 -30.61
N ILE A 814 26.07 -1.82 -30.85
CA ILE A 814 24.91 -1.98 -29.98
C ILE A 814 23.83 -2.74 -30.72
N ILE A 815 23.29 -3.78 -30.10
CA ILE A 815 22.13 -4.52 -30.57
C ILE A 815 21.04 -4.34 -29.53
N ALA A 816 20.01 -3.57 -29.83
CA ALA A 816 18.97 -3.17 -28.88
C ALA A 816 17.61 -3.77 -29.25
N PHE A 817 16.91 -4.33 -28.26
CA PHE A 817 15.56 -4.87 -28.41
C PHE A 817 14.58 -4.12 -27.51
N GLU A 818 13.57 -3.48 -28.10
CA GLU A 818 12.49 -2.80 -27.34
C GLU A 818 11.12 -3.06 -27.99
N PRO A 819 10.26 -3.87 -27.35
CA PRO A 819 8.95 -4.21 -27.90
C PRO A 819 7.85 -3.16 -27.66
N GLU A 820 8.03 -2.23 -26.70
CA GLU A 820 7.05 -1.18 -26.41
C GLU A 820 7.22 0.00 -27.37
N VAL A 821 6.13 0.39 -28.02
CA VAL A 821 6.17 1.32 -29.17
C VAL A 821 6.61 2.73 -28.77
N GLU A 822 6.19 3.23 -27.61
CA GLU A 822 6.55 4.57 -27.16
C GLU A 822 8.01 4.67 -26.66
N ASN A 823 8.51 3.63 -26.00
CA ASN A 823 9.90 3.46 -25.61
C ASN A 823 10.79 3.33 -26.85
N LEU A 824 10.39 2.50 -27.82
CA LEU A 824 11.11 2.32 -29.08
C LEU A 824 11.27 3.65 -29.83
N LYS A 825 10.23 4.49 -29.90
CA LYS A 825 10.34 5.82 -30.52
C LYS A 825 11.38 6.70 -29.84
N LEU A 826 11.41 6.69 -28.50
CA LEU A 826 12.40 7.45 -27.73
C LEU A 826 13.80 6.86 -27.87
N LEU A 827 13.94 5.53 -27.90
CA LEU A 827 15.20 4.81 -28.18
C LEU A 827 15.75 5.20 -29.56
N GLU A 828 14.93 5.12 -30.61
CA GLU A 828 15.29 5.51 -31.98
C GLU A 828 15.72 6.98 -32.05
N TYR A 829 14.98 7.88 -31.39
CA TYR A 829 15.37 9.29 -31.29
C TYR A 829 16.71 9.45 -30.57
N ASN A 830 16.88 8.83 -29.41
CA ASN A 830 18.05 8.97 -28.56
C ASN A 830 19.33 8.35 -29.15
N LEU A 831 19.20 7.39 -30.07
CA LEU A 831 20.32 6.74 -30.76
C LEU A 831 20.51 7.20 -32.21
N LYS A 832 19.80 8.24 -32.65
CA LYS A 832 19.95 8.81 -33.99
C LYS A 832 21.23 9.64 -34.09
N CYS A 833 22.28 9.10 -34.71
CA CYS A 833 23.53 9.84 -34.94
C CYS A 833 23.34 10.94 -36.01
N SER A 834 23.87 12.13 -35.73
CA SER A 834 23.71 13.36 -36.55
C SER A 834 24.75 13.44 -37.68
N ASP A 835 25.93 12.84 -37.48
CA ASP A 835 27.08 12.96 -38.38
C ASP A 835 27.21 11.73 -39.29
N ILE A 836 26.48 11.74 -40.41
CA ILE A 836 26.60 10.73 -41.48
C ILE A 836 27.51 11.29 -42.60
N SER A 837 28.76 11.65 -42.30
CA SER A 837 29.78 11.97 -43.33
C SER A 837 30.58 10.70 -43.69
N SER A 838 30.46 10.25 -44.93
CA SER A 838 30.56 8.85 -45.42
C SER A 838 31.88 8.08 -45.30
N ASP A 839 32.97 8.63 -44.75
CA ASP A 839 34.32 8.16 -45.15
C ASP A 839 35.20 7.59 -44.02
N ASN A 840 34.65 7.00 -42.95
CA ASN A 840 35.45 6.32 -41.91
C ASN A 840 34.96 4.90 -41.61
N GLU A 841 35.83 3.90 -41.81
CA GLU A 841 35.55 2.45 -41.67
C GLU A 841 35.40 1.95 -40.22
N ALA A 842 35.56 2.79 -39.20
CA ALA A 842 35.41 2.42 -37.78
C ALA A 842 34.15 3.04 -37.14
N ARG A 843 33.00 2.98 -37.83
CA ARG A 843 31.74 3.54 -37.30
C ARG A 843 31.09 2.64 -36.27
N GLU A 844 30.49 3.29 -35.29
CA GLU A 844 29.57 2.66 -34.36
C GLU A 844 28.36 2.10 -35.14
N THR A 845 27.99 0.85 -34.88
CA THR A 845 26.83 0.20 -35.50
C THR A 845 25.75 -0.01 -34.46
N ILE A 846 24.54 0.49 -34.72
CA ILE A 846 23.41 0.36 -33.80
C ILE A 846 22.27 -0.34 -34.54
N ASP A 847 21.98 -1.57 -34.11
CA ASP A 847 20.89 -2.38 -34.66
C ASP A 847 19.73 -2.36 -33.65
N ILE A 848 18.60 -1.74 -34.01
CA ILE A 848 17.41 -1.66 -33.15
C ILE A 848 16.32 -2.59 -33.68
N TYR A 849 15.76 -3.42 -32.80
CA TYR A 849 14.74 -4.40 -33.13
C TYR A 849 13.48 -4.23 -32.27
N LYS A 850 12.33 -4.25 -32.94
CA LYS A 850 10.99 -4.08 -32.32
C LYS A 850 10.43 -5.36 -31.66
N TYR A 851 11.13 -6.49 -31.71
CA TYR A 851 10.57 -7.80 -31.32
C TYR A 851 11.41 -8.49 -30.24
N ALA A 852 10.82 -8.84 -29.11
CA ALA A 852 11.48 -9.69 -28.11
C ALA A 852 11.06 -11.17 -28.27
N VAL A 853 12.01 -12.09 -28.09
CA VAL A 853 11.77 -13.54 -28.14
C VAL A 853 11.42 -14.04 -26.73
N ALA A 854 10.28 -14.72 -26.57
CA ALA A 854 9.96 -15.45 -25.36
C ALA A 854 10.36 -16.93 -25.48
N HIS A 855 10.80 -17.53 -24.37
CA HIS A 855 11.07 -18.96 -24.28
C HIS A 855 9.81 -19.80 -24.59
N GLY A 856 9.95 -20.77 -25.49
CA GLY A 856 9.02 -21.87 -25.79
C GLY A 856 9.81 -23.10 -26.25
N GLU A 857 9.14 -24.22 -26.55
CA GLU A 857 9.83 -25.36 -27.20
C GLU A 857 10.60 -24.87 -28.43
N ALA A 858 11.81 -25.39 -28.67
CA ALA A 858 12.70 -24.95 -29.75
C ALA A 858 12.04 -24.97 -31.15
N SER A 859 10.94 -25.70 -31.29
CA SER A 859 10.11 -25.82 -32.49
C SER A 859 9.11 -24.66 -32.71
N LEU A 860 8.82 -23.81 -31.71
CA LEU A 860 7.63 -22.94 -31.75
C LEU A 860 7.86 -21.46 -32.08
N GLN A 861 9.11 -20.96 -32.14
CA GLN A 861 9.49 -19.60 -32.64
C GLN A 861 8.41 -18.49 -32.54
N ASN A 862 7.77 -18.31 -31.38
CA ASN A 862 6.65 -17.39 -31.26
C ASN A 862 7.15 -15.97 -30.96
N PHE A 863 7.04 -15.07 -31.94
CA PHE A 863 7.19 -13.63 -31.74
C PHE A 863 5.94 -13.08 -31.05
N VAL A 864 6.10 -12.44 -29.88
CA VAL A 864 4.97 -11.80 -29.20
C VAL A 864 4.94 -10.32 -29.57
N CYS A 865 3.89 -9.91 -30.30
CA CYS A 865 3.63 -8.50 -30.56
C CYS A 865 3.03 -7.86 -29.28
N ALA A 866 3.54 -6.69 -28.89
CA ALA A 866 3.10 -6.01 -27.68
C ALA A 866 1.58 -5.70 -27.69
N ARG A 867 0.92 -5.82 -26.53
CA ARG A 867 -0.46 -5.33 -26.36
C ARG A 867 -0.43 -3.80 -26.31
N ASN A 868 -1.29 -3.14 -27.08
CA ASN A 868 -1.52 -1.68 -27.06
C ASN A 868 -2.11 -1.25 -25.70
N ARG A 869 -1.28 -1.07 -24.67
CA ARG A 869 -1.63 -0.39 -23.43
C ARG A 869 -0.42 0.41 -22.95
N THR A 870 -0.26 1.65 -23.41
CA THR A 870 0.72 2.57 -22.85
C THR A 870 0.27 4.02 -23.02
N ASP A 871 -0.02 4.69 -21.91
CA ASP A 871 -0.11 6.16 -21.79
C ASP A 871 1.23 6.78 -21.35
N GLY A 872 2.31 5.97 -21.34
CA GLY A 872 3.67 6.39 -20.99
C GLY A 872 3.95 6.59 -19.50
N THR A 873 3.01 6.26 -18.60
CA THR A 873 3.17 6.53 -17.15
C THR A 873 3.69 5.35 -16.34
N LEU A 874 3.45 4.11 -16.78
CA LEU A 874 3.94 2.88 -16.15
C LEU A 874 4.45 1.93 -17.23
N ASN A 875 5.70 1.49 -17.11
CA ASN A 875 6.28 0.54 -18.05
C ASN A 875 5.69 -0.86 -17.80
N THR A 876 4.69 -1.24 -18.60
CA THR A 876 3.88 -2.46 -18.40
C THR A 876 4.67 -3.76 -18.59
N TRP A 877 5.84 -3.71 -19.25
CA TRP A 877 6.64 -4.91 -19.52
C TRP A 877 7.64 -5.24 -18.41
N ARG A 878 7.96 -4.29 -17.51
CA ARG A 878 8.88 -4.48 -16.37
C ARG A 878 8.44 -5.60 -15.40
N HIS A 879 7.20 -6.08 -15.51
CA HIS A 879 6.59 -7.12 -14.65
C HIS A 879 6.07 -8.38 -15.40
N SER A 880 6.26 -8.47 -16.72
CA SER A 880 5.54 -9.46 -17.55
C SER A 880 6.30 -10.77 -17.81
N LEU A 881 7.63 -10.81 -17.61
CA LEU A 881 8.41 -12.05 -17.69
C LEU A 881 8.25 -12.94 -16.45
N GLU A 882 7.73 -12.41 -15.34
CA GLU A 882 7.54 -13.15 -14.08
C GLU A 882 6.51 -14.29 -14.24
N LYS A 883 5.53 -14.13 -15.14
CA LYS A 883 4.49 -15.14 -15.39
C LYS A 883 4.94 -16.35 -16.22
N TYR A 884 6.08 -16.26 -16.89
CA TYR A 884 6.60 -17.28 -17.82
C TYR A 884 8.04 -17.70 -17.53
N SER A 885 8.60 -17.18 -16.44
CA SER A 885 9.89 -17.59 -15.88
C SER A 885 9.80 -19.04 -15.39
N SER A 886 10.75 -19.88 -15.83
CA SER A 886 10.93 -21.26 -15.35
C SER A 886 11.21 -21.38 -13.84
N TYR A 887 11.44 -20.25 -13.16
CA TYR A 887 11.61 -20.16 -11.70
C TYR A 887 10.29 -20.18 -10.93
N ALA A 888 9.13 -20.13 -11.60
CA ALA A 888 7.81 -20.34 -11.00
C ALA A 888 7.30 -21.78 -11.23
N ARG A 889 8.09 -22.79 -10.85
CA ARG A 889 7.58 -24.17 -10.79
C ARG A 889 6.73 -24.35 -9.53
N SER A 890 5.42 -24.47 -9.73
CA SER A 890 4.49 -25.01 -8.72
C SER A 890 4.97 -26.40 -8.29
N VAL A 891 5.25 -26.57 -7.00
CA VAL A 891 5.76 -27.82 -6.40
C VAL A 891 4.72 -28.97 -6.44
N ASN A 892 3.50 -28.72 -6.95
CA ASN A 892 2.41 -29.71 -6.94
C ASN A 892 1.98 -30.18 -8.34
N SER A 893 2.90 -30.64 -9.19
CA SER A 893 2.53 -31.55 -10.29
C SER A 893 3.43 -32.79 -10.29
N PRO A 894 2.90 -34.00 -10.02
CA PRO A 894 3.69 -35.21 -10.15
C PRO A 894 3.80 -35.56 -11.64
N LEU A 895 4.97 -35.38 -12.24
CA LEU A 895 5.31 -35.97 -13.52
C LEU A 895 6.43 -36.99 -13.34
N SER A 896 6.13 -38.20 -13.80
CA SER A 896 6.91 -39.42 -13.71
C SER A 896 8.33 -39.27 -14.26
N SER A 897 9.29 -39.74 -13.48
CA SER A 897 10.69 -39.94 -13.84
C SER A 897 10.86 -41.04 -14.89
N ARG A 898 10.64 -40.74 -16.17
CA ARG A 898 11.11 -41.58 -17.30
C ARG A 898 10.97 -40.82 -18.63
N ARG A 899 11.98 -40.01 -18.96
CA ARG A 899 12.48 -39.71 -20.33
C ARG A 899 13.36 -38.45 -20.28
N PHE A 900 14.64 -38.64 -20.00
CA PHE A 900 15.69 -37.75 -20.50
C PHE A 900 16.78 -38.62 -21.10
N ARG A 901 16.67 -38.88 -22.40
CA ARG A 901 17.80 -39.29 -23.24
C ARG A 901 17.74 -38.44 -24.51
N SER A 902 18.84 -37.70 -24.74
CA SER A 902 19.38 -37.28 -26.02
C SER A 902 18.43 -36.59 -27.01
N CYS A 903 18.55 -35.26 -27.12
CA CYS A 903 18.38 -34.58 -28.41
C CYS A 903 19.36 -33.40 -28.50
N CYS A 904 20.28 -33.48 -29.45
CA CYS A 904 21.05 -32.35 -29.96
C CYS A 904 20.29 -31.80 -31.17
N GLU A 905 19.76 -30.59 -31.13
CA GLU A 905 19.17 -29.95 -32.31
C GLU A 905 19.73 -28.53 -32.52
N LYS A 906 20.02 -28.23 -33.79
CA LYS A 906 20.54 -26.95 -34.28
C LYS A 906 19.39 -25.94 -34.37
N VAL A 907 19.57 -24.75 -33.79
CA VAL A 907 18.70 -23.60 -34.03
C VAL A 907 19.30 -22.76 -35.17
N ARG A 908 18.51 -22.45 -36.21
CA ARG A 908 18.92 -21.53 -37.29
C ARG A 908 18.42 -20.12 -36.99
N PHE A 909 19.32 -19.15 -36.96
CA PHE A 909 19.01 -17.72 -36.99
C PHE A 909 19.09 -17.21 -38.44
N PHE A 910 18.36 -16.12 -38.73
CA PHE A 910 18.30 -15.50 -40.06
C PHE A 910 19.62 -14.82 -40.52
N LEU A 911 20.67 -14.84 -39.69
CA LEU A 911 21.98 -14.21 -39.96
C LEU A 911 23.18 -15.18 -39.83
N GLY A 912 22.95 -16.49 -39.91
CA GLY A 912 24.03 -17.49 -39.86
C GLY A 912 23.90 -18.46 -38.69
N SER A 913 24.54 -19.62 -38.83
CA SER A 913 24.42 -20.75 -37.90
C SER A 913 25.24 -20.53 -36.63
N VAL A 914 24.58 -20.14 -35.54
CA VAL A 914 25.16 -20.10 -34.19
C VAL A 914 24.94 -21.46 -33.52
N LYS A 915 26.02 -22.09 -33.04
CA LYS A 915 25.95 -23.41 -32.39
C LYS A 915 25.88 -23.24 -30.87
N ILE A 916 24.72 -23.54 -30.29
CA ILE A 916 24.53 -23.56 -28.83
C ILE A 916 24.97 -24.93 -28.31
N MET A 917 25.98 -24.98 -27.45
CA MET A 917 26.38 -26.21 -26.75
C MET A 917 25.96 -26.15 -25.28
N TRP A 918 25.27 -27.20 -24.82
CA TRP A 918 24.87 -27.36 -23.42
C TRP A 918 25.85 -28.33 -22.73
N SER A 919 26.45 -27.88 -21.62
CA SER A 919 27.29 -28.72 -20.76
C SER A 919 26.41 -29.47 -19.74
N SER A 920 26.71 -30.74 -19.48
CA SER A 920 25.96 -31.58 -18.54
C SER A 920 26.17 -31.22 -17.05
N SER A 921 26.99 -30.22 -16.74
CA SER A 921 27.30 -29.81 -15.37
C SER A 921 27.04 -28.33 -15.05
N SER A 922 26.43 -27.57 -15.96
CA SER A 922 26.10 -26.16 -15.67
C SER A 922 25.07 -25.55 -16.65
N GLU A 923 24.12 -24.78 -16.11
CA GLU A 923 23.03 -24.12 -16.83
C GLU A 923 23.48 -22.80 -17.50
N TYR A 924 24.19 -22.85 -18.64
CA TYR A 924 24.42 -21.66 -19.47
C TYR A 924 24.66 -21.97 -20.95
N ALA A 925 24.42 -20.97 -21.81
CA ALA A 925 24.63 -21.00 -23.25
C ALA A 925 25.83 -20.14 -23.66
N VAL A 926 26.70 -20.68 -24.52
CA VAL A 926 27.82 -19.96 -25.14
C VAL A 926 27.49 -19.73 -26.61
N PHE A 927 27.68 -18.50 -27.11
CA PHE A 927 27.48 -18.15 -28.51
C PHE A 927 28.85 -18.02 -29.18
N SER A 928 29.09 -18.74 -30.28
CA SER A 928 30.27 -18.56 -31.13
C SER A 928 29.87 -18.43 -32.60
N SER A 929 30.53 -17.49 -33.30
CA SER A 929 30.47 -17.33 -34.75
C SER A 929 31.72 -17.95 -35.38
N PRO A 930 31.63 -18.68 -36.50
CA PRO A 930 32.79 -19.20 -37.22
C PRO A 930 33.58 -18.15 -38.01
N GLU A 931 33.02 -16.96 -38.27
CA GLU A 931 33.55 -16.05 -39.30
C GLU A 931 34.26 -14.79 -38.77
N GLU A 932 34.21 -14.49 -37.48
CA GLU A 932 34.94 -13.35 -36.92
C GLU A 932 35.52 -13.69 -35.55
N ASN A 933 36.76 -13.25 -35.28
CA ASN A 933 37.42 -13.30 -33.97
C ASN A 933 36.69 -12.39 -32.96
N VAL A 934 35.46 -12.71 -32.60
CA VAL A 934 34.66 -12.00 -31.59
C VAL A 934 34.83 -12.73 -30.26
N SER A 935 35.53 -12.10 -29.34
CA SER A 935 35.97 -12.70 -28.07
C SER A 935 34.92 -12.68 -26.94
N ALA A 936 33.77 -12.01 -27.08
CA ALA A 936 32.65 -12.13 -26.13
C ALA A 936 31.33 -11.50 -26.64
N ILE A 937 30.19 -12.14 -26.36
CA ILE A 937 28.84 -11.56 -26.45
C ILE A 937 28.26 -11.51 -25.04
N VAL A 938 27.85 -10.34 -24.58
CA VAL A 938 27.15 -10.14 -23.29
C VAL A 938 25.67 -9.91 -23.57
N ALA A 939 24.82 -10.83 -23.12
CA ALA A 939 23.36 -10.67 -23.14
C ALA A 939 22.89 -10.22 -21.75
N LEU A 940 22.25 -9.05 -21.65
CA LEU A 940 21.61 -8.61 -20.41
C LEU A 940 20.09 -8.58 -20.58
N VAL A 941 19.37 -9.26 -19.68
CA VAL A 941 17.92 -9.14 -19.55
C VAL A 941 17.66 -8.11 -18.45
N GLY A 942 17.02 -6.99 -18.78
CA GLY A 942 16.77 -5.90 -17.83
C GLY A 942 16.03 -6.36 -16.57
N PHE A 943 16.74 -6.40 -15.43
CA PHE A 943 16.19 -6.62 -14.09
C PHE A 943 16.91 -5.73 -13.08
N ALA A 944 16.17 -4.82 -12.43
CA ALA A 944 16.61 -4.21 -11.18
C ALA A 944 15.39 -3.88 -10.29
N SER A 945 15.10 -4.81 -9.38
CA SER A 945 14.70 -4.48 -8.02
C SER A 945 15.68 -5.23 -7.10
N ASN A 946 16.01 -4.66 -5.94
CA ASN A 946 17.05 -5.13 -5.01
C ASN A 946 16.93 -6.58 -4.46
N LYS A 947 16.06 -7.43 -5.03
CA LYS A 947 15.74 -8.78 -4.52
C LYS A 947 16.28 -9.97 -5.32
N GLN A 948 16.97 -9.81 -6.45
CA GLN A 948 17.43 -10.96 -7.26
C GLN A 948 18.92 -10.91 -7.65
N ARG A 949 19.81 -10.63 -6.68
CA ARG A 949 21.28 -10.66 -6.83
C ARG A 949 21.90 -12.06 -6.64
N ARG A 950 21.50 -13.09 -7.40
CA ARG A 950 22.23 -14.38 -7.38
C ARG A 950 22.34 -14.99 -8.78
N ILE A 951 23.61 -15.22 -9.17
CA ILE A 951 24.16 -16.05 -10.27
C ILE A 951 24.90 -15.21 -11.35
N PHE A 952 25.96 -15.80 -11.91
CA PHE A 952 27.05 -15.28 -12.78
C PHE A 952 28.26 -14.75 -11.99
N GLN A 953 29.49 -15.29 -12.02
CA GLN A 953 30.28 -16.08 -12.99
C GLN A 953 31.24 -17.05 -12.24
N THR A 954 31.88 -18.03 -12.92
CA THR A 954 33.36 -18.23 -13.00
C THR A 954 33.72 -19.47 -13.85
N ALA A 955 34.58 -19.28 -14.88
CA ALA A 955 35.77 -20.10 -15.18
C ALA A 955 36.46 -19.62 -16.48
N PHE A 956 37.65 -19.00 -16.37
CA PHE A 956 38.64 -18.97 -17.46
C PHE A 956 40.05 -19.05 -16.86
N LEU A 957 40.74 -20.16 -17.11
CA LEU A 957 42.18 -20.28 -16.98
C LEU A 957 42.75 -20.94 -18.24
N SER A 958 43.96 -20.48 -18.55
CA SER A 958 44.98 -20.91 -19.53
C SER A 958 44.71 -20.66 -21.01
N GLU A 959 45.44 -19.66 -21.52
CA GLU A 959 46.20 -19.77 -22.77
C GLU A 959 46.98 -21.09 -22.79
N SER A 960 46.71 -21.99 -23.74
CA SER A 960 47.72 -22.81 -24.43
C SER A 960 47.09 -23.76 -25.46
N THR A 961 47.59 -23.67 -26.70
CA THR A 961 47.59 -24.69 -27.76
C THR A 961 46.24 -25.18 -28.32
N MET A 962 45.80 -24.59 -29.44
CA MET A 962 45.01 -25.32 -30.44
C MET A 962 45.94 -25.80 -31.57
N THR A 963 46.09 -27.13 -31.67
CA THR A 963 46.63 -27.80 -32.85
C THR A 963 45.51 -27.94 -33.89
N LEU A 964 45.75 -27.46 -35.11
CA LEU A 964 44.87 -27.68 -36.25
C LEU A 964 44.69 -29.19 -36.53
N VAL A 965 43.45 -29.66 -36.57
CA VAL A 965 43.08 -30.91 -37.23
C VAL A 965 42.11 -30.57 -38.36
N GLN A 966 42.62 -30.65 -39.59
CA GLN A 966 41.79 -30.61 -40.80
C GLN A 966 40.89 -31.86 -40.87
N PRO A 967 39.64 -31.76 -41.34
CA PRO A 967 38.83 -32.93 -41.63
C PRO A 967 39.30 -33.55 -42.96
N ARG A 968 39.72 -34.82 -42.91
CA ARG A 968 39.69 -35.69 -44.11
C ARG A 968 38.25 -36.15 -44.33
N LEU A 969 37.77 -35.90 -45.54
CA LEU A 969 36.55 -36.45 -46.12
C LEU A 969 36.57 -37.99 -46.09
N ASN A 970 35.59 -38.57 -45.39
CA ASN A 970 34.62 -39.54 -45.91
C ASN A 970 33.56 -39.86 -44.85
#